data_AF-A0A816E9M7-F1
#
_entry.id   AF-A0A816E9M7-F1
#
_cell.length_a   1.000
_cell.length_b   1.000
_cell.length_c   1.000
_cell.angle_alpha   90.00
_cell.angle_beta   90.00
_cell.angle_gamma   90.00
#
_symmetry.space_group_name_H-M   'P 1'
#
loop_
_entity.id
_entity.type
_entity.pdbx_description
1 polymer ?
#
loop_
_entity_poly.entity_id
_entity_poly.type
_entity_poly.pdbx_seq_one_letter_code
_entity_poly.pdbx_strand_id
1 'polypeptide(L)'
;MATSNLSTDELHTFISDQELEIFCIVWLDNYTDNTDSRHTEQQLRSVINRLKKFQDVQQCKTYIEERSPTDRLIMIVSGRLGREIVPLIQKVLQVISIYVYCMDKEGNKEWSSKFAKVKAVVVDLDELVTRIKADHRIQKNVEEPLSLNFFTTGKSVGGINGKFVYSQVLINCLLRLKSTQIDKKELIQICKDVYKGNNFELSNIREFEQQYLSDKALWWYTRETFFYKTLNAVLRNEKIHIIFLFRTFIFDIQHQLQRNQVQSCVQVYRGQVISSDELENLKKSIGQYISANSFVSTTTDPQQARRFLNMPDSTGKLELVLFEINADPRVVTTKPFADISKFSEFPDESEILFMIGSIFRVNSINRSDDDQVWIIRMELCSENTNVFEEVLADMKKEYCNEATNFHTLGKLLWEMNELDLAEKYFTRFLEQLSSNDPLLGDLYQDLAKIAAQSKKMDKSMEWRQKAIAFKKQNQLSNTKSNEQIKWKQYGVISVGGNGQGDRLNQLSHPSGIFIDHHNNIFIGDCWNNRIVEWKCHSNKGQIIAGGNGEGDKNDQLFCPTDVLIDQKNNSLIISDSNNRRIIQWFRQNDIKQQVLISDINCLGLSMDKNGFIYISDEEKNEVRRWKKGDERGTIVAGGNGKGNHLSQLNGPSFIFVDKDDSLYISDEKNHRVMKWRKNAKEGIVVAGGNGEGSTLKQLSHPQGVIVDHLGQIYVADLGNDRVMCWCEGNAEGAVVVGGNGKGEELNQLNCPTGLSFDDKENLYVVEEANHRILKYEKCFD
;
A
#
# COMPACT_ATOMS: atom_id res chain seq x y z
N MET A 1 23.58 17.93 6.43
CA MET A 1 23.25 18.29 7.82
C MET A 1 22.17 19.35 7.79
N ALA A 2 20.91 18.92 7.79
CA ALA A 2 19.76 19.73 8.14
C ALA A 2 18.79 18.74 8.78
N THR A 3 18.98 18.48 10.06
CA THR A 3 17.96 17.82 10.87
C THR A 3 16.76 18.75 10.85
N SER A 4 15.70 18.37 10.13
CA SER A 4 14.37 18.93 10.36
C SER A 4 13.94 18.46 11.75
N ASN A 5 14.45 19.17 12.75
CA ASN A 5 13.90 19.11 14.09
C ASN A 5 12.43 19.49 13.91
N LEU A 6 11.54 18.51 14.13
CA LEU A 6 10.17 18.77 14.52
C LEU A 6 10.22 19.94 15.51
N SER A 7 9.42 20.97 15.26
CA SER A 7 9.32 22.06 16.23
C SER A 7 8.94 21.41 17.56
N THR A 8 9.53 21.88 18.66
CA THR A 8 9.21 21.42 20.01
C THR A 8 7.70 21.47 20.29
N ASP A 9 6.95 22.31 19.58
CA ASP A 9 5.50 22.43 19.66
C ASP A 9 4.73 21.28 18.99
N GLU A 10 5.23 20.70 17.88
CA GLU A 10 4.63 19.51 17.24
C GLU A 10 4.85 18.26 18.11
N LEU A 11 6.05 18.07 18.67
CA LEU A 11 6.34 16.98 19.62
C LEU A 11 5.46 17.03 20.88
N HIS A 12 5.07 18.23 21.33
CA HIS A 12 4.14 18.42 22.45
C HIS A 12 2.67 18.13 22.10
N THR A 13 2.29 18.06 20.81
CA THR A 13 0.93 17.77 20.36
C THR A 13 0.70 16.30 19.97
N PHE A 14 1.77 15.50 19.77
CA PHE A 14 1.66 14.16 19.16
C PHE A 14 1.08 13.07 20.05
N ILE A 15 1.10 13.29 21.36
CA ILE A 15 0.11 12.74 22.27
C ILE A 15 -0.30 13.93 23.11
N SER A 16 -1.46 14.51 22.82
CA SER A 16 -1.99 15.56 23.69
C SER A 16 -2.04 15.03 25.12
N ASP A 17 -2.04 15.95 26.07
CA ASP A 17 -2.25 15.68 27.49
C ASP A 17 -3.48 14.78 27.81
N GLN A 18 -4.31 14.46 26.81
CA GLN A 18 -5.55 13.69 26.85
C GLN A 18 -5.49 12.29 26.20
N GLU A 19 -4.45 11.89 25.45
CA GLU A 19 -4.52 10.67 24.59
C GLU A 19 -3.67 9.46 25.04
N LEU A 20 -2.71 9.64 25.94
CA LEU A 20 -2.18 8.52 26.74
C LEU A 20 -3.10 8.39 27.93
N GLU A 21 -3.83 7.27 28.01
CA GLU A 21 -4.63 6.84 29.17
C GLU A 21 -4.60 7.81 30.35
N ILE A 22 -5.66 8.62 30.40
CA ILE A 22 -5.84 9.78 31.24
C ILE A 22 -5.98 9.29 32.67
N PHE A 23 -4.90 8.96 33.36
CA PHE A 23 -4.91 8.72 34.79
C PHE A 23 -4.06 9.82 35.41
N CYS A 24 -4.74 10.78 36.05
CA CYS A 24 -4.08 11.70 36.96
C CYS A 24 -4.38 11.24 38.38
N ILE A 25 -3.34 10.92 39.15
CA ILE A 25 -3.47 10.89 40.60
C ILE A 25 -3.60 12.33 41.07
N VAL A 26 -4.73 12.65 41.69
CA VAL A 26 -4.91 13.89 42.43
C VAL A 26 -4.69 13.59 43.89
N TRP A 27 -3.57 14.05 44.43
CA TRP A 27 -3.25 13.89 45.84
C TRP A 27 -3.55 15.17 46.60
N LEU A 28 -4.60 15.11 47.42
CA LEU A 28 -5.00 16.18 48.33
C LEU A 28 -4.42 15.90 49.72
N ASP A 29 -3.64 16.86 50.26
CA ASP A 29 -2.99 16.83 51.59
C ASP A 29 -1.64 16.07 51.66
N ASN A 30 -0.61 16.53 50.94
CA ASN A 30 0.74 15.97 51.02
C ASN A 30 1.57 16.57 52.18
N TYR A 31 1.30 16.18 53.43
CA TYR A 31 2.23 16.38 54.54
C TYR A 31 3.15 15.16 54.65
N THR A 32 4.17 15.11 53.79
CA THR A 32 5.31 14.20 53.97
C THR A 32 6.57 15.04 53.99
N ASP A 33 7.48 14.77 54.94
CA ASP A 33 8.79 15.42 55.01
C ASP A 33 9.50 15.33 53.64
N ASN A 34 10.30 16.34 53.29
CA ASN A 34 10.83 16.55 51.93
C ASN A 34 11.53 15.33 51.29
N THR A 35 12.05 14.39 52.09
CA THR A 35 12.66 13.14 51.64
C THR A 35 11.64 12.01 51.40
N ASP A 36 10.68 11.81 52.32
CA ASP A 36 9.60 10.82 52.17
C ASP A 36 8.62 11.19 51.05
N SER A 37 8.41 12.48 50.82
CA SER A 37 7.59 13.02 49.74
C SER A 37 8.12 12.63 48.35
N ARG A 38 9.45 12.58 48.18
CA ARG A 38 10.08 12.17 46.92
C ARG A 38 10.03 10.66 46.72
N HIS A 39 10.28 9.88 47.77
CA HIS A 39 10.16 8.42 47.71
C HIS A 39 8.72 8.01 47.40
N THR A 40 7.75 8.63 48.07
CA THR A 40 6.33 8.36 47.88
C THR A 40 5.86 8.75 46.48
N GLU A 41 6.30 9.91 45.99
CA GLU A 41 6.03 10.34 44.64
C GLU A 41 6.61 9.39 43.60
N GLN A 42 7.83 8.87 43.81
CA GLN A 42 8.42 7.87 42.91
C GLN A 42 7.64 6.56 42.91
N GLN A 43 7.19 6.09 44.08
CA GLN A 43 6.39 4.87 44.17
C GLN A 43 5.01 5.03 43.52
N LEU A 44 4.33 6.16 43.69
CA LEU A 44 3.07 6.43 42.99
C LEU A 44 3.26 6.61 41.48
N ARG A 45 4.37 7.24 41.05
CA ARG A 45 4.74 7.35 39.63
C ARG A 45 5.11 6.01 38.99
N SER A 46 5.45 4.99 39.78
CA SER A 46 5.61 3.62 39.28
C SER A 46 4.29 3.01 38.77
N VAL A 47 3.15 3.57 39.17
CA VAL A 47 1.82 3.09 38.76
C VAL A 47 1.19 4.01 37.72
N ILE A 48 1.37 5.33 37.83
CA ILE A 48 0.65 6.33 37.02
C ILE A 48 1.58 7.45 36.53
N ASN A 49 1.37 7.90 35.28
CA ASN A 49 2.23 8.89 34.63
C ASN A 49 2.08 10.32 35.16
N ARG A 50 0.88 10.70 35.64
CA ARG A 50 0.58 12.07 36.08
C ARG A 50 0.15 12.11 37.54
N LEU A 51 0.90 12.87 38.34
CA LEU A 51 0.59 13.17 39.73
C LEU A 51 0.41 14.68 39.87
N LYS A 52 -0.78 15.12 40.30
CA LYS A 52 -1.07 16.51 40.67
C LYS A 52 -1.35 16.56 42.16
N LYS A 53 -0.74 17.53 42.83
CA LYS A 53 -0.86 17.71 44.28
C LYS A 53 -1.64 18.97 44.58
N PHE A 54 -2.54 18.90 45.54
CA PHE A 54 -3.29 20.04 46.04
C PHE A 54 -3.21 20.07 47.57
N GLN A 55 -3.19 21.27 48.14
CA GLN A 55 -3.35 21.49 49.57
C GLN A 55 -4.68 22.18 49.92
N ASP A 56 -5.41 22.64 48.89
CA ASP A 56 -6.67 23.34 49.02
C ASP A 56 -7.79 22.58 48.30
N VAL A 57 -8.90 22.37 49.02
CA VAL A 57 -10.07 21.60 48.53
C VAL A 57 -10.72 22.30 47.33
N GLN A 58 -10.80 23.63 47.34
CA GLN A 58 -11.48 24.40 46.31
C GLN A 58 -10.66 24.42 45.00
N GLN A 59 -9.34 24.58 45.07
CA GLN A 59 -8.45 24.44 43.91
C GLN A 59 -8.50 23.03 43.31
N CYS A 60 -8.52 22.01 44.16
CA CYS A 60 -8.65 20.62 43.73
C CYS A 60 -9.99 20.38 43.01
N LYS A 61 -11.08 20.92 43.55
CA LYS A 61 -12.42 20.82 42.96
C LYS A 61 -12.50 21.53 41.60
N THR A 62 -12.04 22.78 41.52
CA THR A 62 -12.01 23.54 40.27
C THR A 62 -11.18 22.81 39.21
N TYR A 63 -10.03 22.26 39.59
CA TYR A 63 -9.20 21.47 38.67
C TYR A 63 -9.95 20.28 38.08
N ILE A 64 -10.69 19.53 38.91
CA ILE A 64 -11.50 18.38 38.50
C ILE A 64 -12.66 18.81 37.58
N GLU A 65 -13.33 19.91 37.89
CA GLU A 65 -14.50 20.40 37.13
C GLU A 65 -14.13 20.99 35.76
N GLU A 66 -12.92 21.55 35.62
CA GLU A 66 -12.39 22.06 34.36
C GLU A 66 -11.85 20.95 33.43
N ARG A 67 -11.75 19.70 33.91
CA ARG A 67 -11.30 18.57 33.10
C ARG A 67 -12.40 18.06 32.18
N SER A 68 -12.00 17.49 31.04
CA SER A 68 -12.95 16.89 30.10
C SER A 68 -13.74 15.78 30.80
N PRO A 69 -15.05 15.61 30.55
CA PRO A 69 -15.83 14.47 31.06
C PRO A 69 -15.28 13.09 30.67
N THR A 70 -14.38 13.05 29.68
CA THR A 70 -13.66 11.85 29.22
C THR A 70 -12.39 11.56 30.04
N ASP A 71 -11.89 12.51 30.82
CA ASP A 71 -10.70 12.35 31.65
C ASP A 71 -10.97 11.37 32.80
N ARG A 72 -10.00 10.52 33.17
CA ARG A 72 -10.11 9.63 34.34
C ARG A 72 -9.17 10.08 35.47
N LEU A 73 -9.70 10.17 36.67
CA LEU A 73 -9.00 10.69 37.84
C LEU A 73 -9.04 9.68 38.96
N ILE A 74 -7.87 9.31 39.46
CA ILE A 74 -7.70 8.55 40.69
C ILE A 74 -7.38 9.55 41.79
N MET A 75 -8.10 9.48 42.90
CA MET A 75 -7.89 10.41 43.99
C MET A 75 -7.26 9.73 45.18
N ILE A 76 -6.22 10.36 45.72
CA ILE A 76 -5.64 10.02 47.01
C ILE A 76 -5.95 11.18 47.94
N VAL A 77 -6.74 10.91 48.98
CA VAL A 77 -7.18 11.94 49.93
C VAL A 77 -6.76 11.56 51.34
N SER A 78 -6.43 12.56 52.18
CA SER A 78 -6.32 12.33 53.62
C SER A 78 -7.70 12.08 54.25
N GLY A 79 -7.73 11.50 55.46
CA GLY A 79 -8.98 11.30 56.19
C GLY A 79 -9.72 12.61 56.52
N ARG A 80 -8.98 13.73 56.67
CA ARG A 80 -9.56 15.05 56.96
C ARG A 80 -10.12 15.72 55.70
N LEU A 81 -9.27 16.01 54.72
CA LEU A 81 -9.70 16.69 53.49
C LEU A 81 -10.56 15.79 52.60
N GLY A 82 -10.43 14.47 52.72
CA GLY A 82 -11.32 13.49 52.10
C GLY A 82 -12.79 13.66 52.52
N ARG A 83 -13.06 13.91 53.80
CA ARG A 83 -14.43 14.15 54.30
C ARG A 83 -15.07 15.40 53.71
N GLU A 84 -14.26 16.38 53.33
CA GLU A 84 -14.71 17.62 52.71
C GLU A 84 -14.94 17.45 51.21
N ILE A 85 -14.00 16.85 50.48
CA ILE A 85 -14.05 16.80 49.01
C ILE A 85 -14.93 15.66 48.47
N VAL A 86 -14.88 14.46 49.07
CA VAL A 86 -15.55 13.26 48.52
C VAL A 86 -17.06 13.45 48.32
N PRO A 87 -17.82 14.06 49.25
CA PRO A 87 -19.24 14.32 49.02
C PRO A 87 -19.53 15.21 47.80
N LEU A 88 -18.60 16.13 47.48
CA LEU A 88 -18.75 17.11 46.39
C LEU A 88 -18.48 16.50 45.02
N ILE A 89 -17.58 15.51 44.94
CA ILE A 89 -17.09 14.95 43.67
C ILE A 89 -17.56 13.50 43.41
N GLN A 90 -18.22 12.85 44.35
CA GLN A 90 -18.60 11.44 44.20
C GLN A 90 -19.51 11.16 42.99
N LYS A 91 -20.24 12.18 42.51
CA LYS A 91 -21.08 12.09 41.29
C LYS A 91 -20.36 12.52 40.01
N VAL A 92 -19.14 13.03 40.10
CA VAL A 92 -18.36 13.54 38.95
C VAL A 92 -17.83 12.36 38.15
N LEU A 93 -18.14 12.30 36.85
CA LEU A 93 -17.84 11.17 35.98
C LEU A 93 -16.33 10.93 35.81
N GLN A 94 -15.54 12.00 35.86
CA GLN A 94 -14.10 11.94 35.71
C GLN A 94 -13.42 11.16 36.85
N VAL A 95 -13.99 11.18 38.05
CA VAL A 95 -13.39 10.51 39.23
C VAL A 95 -13.81 9.04 39.23
N ILE A 96 -12.86 8.13 39.03
CA ILE A 96 -13.13 6.69 38.89
C ILE A 96 -12.92 5.90 40.17
N SER A 97 -11.92 6.27 40.98
CA SER A 97 -11.55 5.59 42.21
C SER A 97 -10.95 6.59 43.20
N ILE A 98 -11.32 6.45 44.46
CA ILE A 98 -10.84 7.27 45.57
C ILE A 98 -10.20 6.34 46.61
N TYR A 99 -8.98 6.65 47.02
CA TYR A 99 -8.24 5.97 48.06
C TYR A 99 -8.00 6.95 49.21
N VAL A 100 -8.34 6.51 50.41
CA VAL A 100 -8.14 7.31 51.62
C VAL A 100 -6.81 6.87 52.24
N TYR A 101 -5.79 7.72 52.15
CA TYR A 101 -4.48 7.46 52.73
C TYR A 101 -4.37 8.18 54.08
N CYS A 102 -4.51 7.43 55.17
CA CYS A 102 -4.49 8.00 56.52
C CYS A 102 -4.11 6.97 57.60
N MET A 103 -3.49 7.43 58.69
CA MET A 103 -3.08 6.57 59.81
C MET A 103 -4.27 5.97 60.58
N ASP A 104 -5.40 6.67 60.65
CA ASP A 104 -6.60 6.21 61.37
C ASP A 104 -7.55 5.44 60.44
N LYS A 105 -7.27 4.15 60.25
CA LYS A 105 -8.07 3.26 59.39
C LYS A 105 -9.48 3.04 59.94
N GLU A 106 -9.61 2.74 61.23
CA GLU A 106 -10.90 2.42 61.85
C GLU A 106 -11.84 3.64 61.90
N GLY A 107 -11.32 4.83 62.24
CA GLY A 107 -12.13 6.05 62.30
C GLY A 107 -12.67 6.51 60.95
N ASN A 108 -12.09 6.03 59.84
CA ASN A 108 -12.52 6.39 58.48
C ASN A 108 -13.30 5.29 57.75
N LYS A 109 -13.30 4.03 58.22
CA LYS A 109 -14.01 2.90 57.58
C LYS A 109 -15.51 3.13 57.41
N GLU A 110 -16.18 3.54 58.49
CA GLU A 110 -17.64 3.72 58.46
C GLU A 110 -18.03 4.84 57.49
N TRP A 111 -17.31 5.96 57.51
CA TRP A 111 -17.53 7.07 56.58
C TRP A 111 -17.23 6.67 55.14
N SER A 112 -16.09 6.02 54.86
CA SER A 112 -15.71 5.63 53.50
C SER A 112 -16.69 4.65 52.86
N SER A 113 -17.28 3.75 53.66
CA SER A 113 -18.25 2.75 53.16
C SER A 113 -19.53 3.37 52.58
N LYS A 114 -19.80 4.65 52.89
CA LYS A 114 -20.98 5.38 52.41
C LYS A 114 -20.82 5.85 50.95
N PHE A 115 -19.64 5.72 50.35
CA PHE A 115 -19.33 6.22 49.01
C PHE A 115 -18.78 5.11 48.11
N ALA A 116 -19.53 4.74 47.07
CA ALA A 116 -19.19 3.62 46.17
C ALA A 116 -17.84 3.80 45.41
N LYS A 117 -17.39 5.04 45.23
CA LYS A 117 -16.11 5.34 44.58
C LYS A 117 -14.90 5.22 45.50
N VAL A 118 -15.10 5.11 46.82
CA VAL A 118 -13.99 4.91 47.77
C VAL A 118 -13.66 3.43 47.82
N LYS A 119 -12.48 3.06 47.29
CA LYS A 119 -12.05 1.67 47.12
C LYS A 119 -11.41 1.08 48.36
N ALA A 120 -10.60 1.89 49.06
CA ALA A 120 -9.93 1.44 50.26
C ALA A 120 -9.54 2.61 51.18
N VAL A 121 -9.44 2.30 52.47
CA VAL A 121 -8.72 3.10 53.47
C VAL A 121 -7.39 2.39 53.74
N VAL A 122 -6.29 3.08 53.48
CA VAL A 122 -4.95 2.50 53.45
C VAL A 122 -4.02 3.32 54.36
N VAL A 123 -3.18 2.61 55.10
CA VAL A 123 -2.20 3.18 56.04
C VAL A 123 -0.78 3.09 55.52
N ASP A 124 -0.52 2.13 54.63
CA ASP A 124 0.78 1.81 54.08
C ASP A 124 0.84 2.12 52.58
N LEU A 125 1.96 2.65 52.14
CA LEU A 125 2.12 3.10 50.77
C LEU A 125 2.31 1.95 49.78
N ASP A 126 2.97 0.86 50.17
CA ASP A 126 3.13 -0.32 49.31
C ASP A 126 1.78 -1.04 49.16
N GLU A 127 0.97 -1.10 50.22
CA GLU A 127 -0.43 -1.56 50.16
C GLU A 127 -1.24 -0.67 49.20
N LEU A 128 -1.08 0.65 49.28
CA LEU A 128 -1.80 1.61 48.43
C LEU A 128 -1.42 1.41 46.96
N VAL A 129 -0.13 1.35 46.66
CA VAL A 129 0.41 1.12 45.32
C VAL A 129 -0.06 -0.22 44.76
N THR A 130 -0.02 -1.28 45.58
CA THR A 130 -0.46 -2.63 45.17
C THR A 130 -1.95 -2.67 44.86
N ARG A 131 -2.78 -2.03 45.69
CA ARG A 131 -4.23 -1.91 45.47
C ARG A 131 -4.54 -1.08 44.23
N ILE A 132 -3.90 0.07 44.07
CA ILE A 132 -4.06 0.90 42.86
C ILE A 132 -3.68 0.07 41.63
N LYS A 133 -2.57 -0.67 41.64
CA LYS A 133 -2.17 -1.55 40.53
C LYS A 133 -3.22 -2.63 40.24
N ALA A 134 -3.72 -3.33 41.26
CA ALA A 134 -4.72 -4.38 41.09
C ALA A 134 -6.06 -3.84 40.56
N ASP A 135 -6.59 -2.77 41.16
CA ASP A 135 -7.85 -2.14 40.76
C ASP A 135 -7.74 -1.49 39.37
N HIS A 136 -6.58 -0.89 39.06
CA HIS A 136 -6.30 -0.31 37.76
C HIS A 136 -6.13 -1.38 36.66
N ARG A 137 -5.47 -2.50 36.93
CA ARG A 137 -5.35 -3.63 36.00
C ARG A 137 -6.71 -4.16 35.58
N ILE A 138 -7.65 -4.28 36.53
CA ILE A 138 -9.03 -4.67 36.26
C ILE A 138 -9.69 -3.60 35.37
N GLN A 139 -9.73 -2.33 35.80
CA GLN A 139 -10.40 -1.25 35.05
C GLN A 139 -9.82 -1.01 33.65
N LYS A 140 -8.51 -1.17 33.47
CA LYS A 140 -7.81 -1.00 32.19
C LYS A 140 -8.24 -2.03 31.15
N ASN A 141 -8.31 -3.31 31.52
CA ASN A 141 -8.74 -4.37 30.61
C ASN A 141 -10.23 -4.25 30.22
N VAL A 142 -11.06 -3.64 31.08
CA VAL A 142 -12.47 -3.34 30.85
C VAL A 142 -12.68 -2.14 29.92
N GLU A 143 -11.90 -1.07 30.13
CA GLU A 143 -12.12 0.26 29.55
C GLU A 143 -11.24 0.58 28.35
N GLU A 144 -10.22 -0.22 28.01
CA GLU A 144 -9.47 -0.04 26.76
C GLU A 144 -10.43 -0.24 25.56
N PRO A 145 -10.74 0.79 24.77
CA PRO A 145 -11.68 0.66 23.67
C PRO A 145 -11.09 -0.27 22.60
N LEU A 146 -11.90 -1.19 22.09
CA LEU A 146 -11.52 -2.03 20.97
C LEU A 146 -11.70 -1.18 19.71
N SER A 147 -10.60 -0.70 19.14
CA SER A 147 -10.63 0.06 17.89
C SER A 147 -11.05 -0.87 16.75
N LEU A 148 -12.35 -0.89 16.48
CA LEU A 148 -12.98 -1.69 15.44
C LEU A 148 -13.25 -0.84 14.20
N ASN A 149 -12.75 -1.30 13.06
CA ASN A 149 -13.18 -0.79 11.76
C ASN A 149 -14.34 -1.64 11.25
N PHE A 150 -15.46 -0.98 10.92
CA PHE A 150 -16.68 -1.63 10.44
C PHE A 150 -16.75 -1.70 8.92
N PHE A 151 -17.25 -2.82 8.41
CA PHE A 151 -17.69 -2.94 7.04
C PHE A 151 -19.19 -2.61 6.96
N THR A 152 -19.53 -1.43 6.44
CA THR A 152 -20.91 -1.09 6.08
C THR A 152 -21.02 -1.01 4.56
N THR A 153 -21.68 -1.98 3.92
CA THR A 153 -22.14 -1.86 2.53
C THR A 153 -23.24 -0.82 2.46
N GLY A 154 -22.86 0.45 2.36
CA GLY A 154 -23.82 1.55 2.25
C GLY A 154 -23.18 2.91 2.46
N LYS A 155 -23.07 3.66 1.35
CA LYS A 155 -22.58 5.05 1.19
C LYS A 155 -21.07 5.26 1.02
N SER A 156 -20.52 4.70 -0.05
CA SER A 156 -19.66 5.46 -0.98
C SER A 156 -19.76 4.78 -2.36
N VAL A 157 -19.37 5.50 -3.42
CA VAL A 157 -19.46 5.05 -4.82
C VAL A 157 -18.64 3.77 -5.00
N GLY A 158 -19.28 2.60 -4.87
CA GLY A 158 -18.64 1.28 -4.95
C GLY A 158 -18.93 0.33 -3.78
N GLY A 159 -19.59 0.76 -2.70
CA GLY A 159 -20.07 -0.13 -1.64
C GLY A 159 -19.02 -0.68 -0.66
N ILE A 160 -17.77 -0.22 -0.72
CA ILE A 160 -16.67 -0.65 0.16
C ILE A 160 -16.26 0.52 1.08
N ASN A 161 -16.05 0.24 2.37
CA ASN A 161 -15.47 1.22 3.30
C ASN A 161 -13.96 1.36 3.03
N GLY A 162 -13.56 2.42 2.31
CA GLY A 162 -12.17 2.69 1.96
C GLY A 162 -11.22 2.70 3.17
N LYS A 163 -11.66 3.25 4.32
CA LYS A 163 -10.83 3.33 5.53
C LYS A 163 -10.39 1.94 6.01
N PHE A 164 -11.29 0.95 5.96
CA PHE A 164 -10.97 -0.43 6.33
C PHE A 164 -9.86 -1.02 5.43
N VAL A 165 -10.00 -0.88 4.11
CA VAL A 165 -9.03 -1.45 3.14
C VAL A 165 -7.67 -0.79 3.28
N TYR A 166 -7.63 0.54 3.36
CA TYR A 166 -6.38 1.26 3.54
C TYR A 166 -5.69 0.92 4.86
N SER A 167 -6.42 0.75 5.97
CA SER A 167 -5.83 0.28 7.24
C SER A 167 -5.19 -1.10 7.12
N GLN A 168 -5.83 -2.04 6.40
CA GLN A 168 -5.30 -3.38 6.17
C GLN A 168 -4.01 -3.37 5.34
N VAL A 169 -3.99 -2.56 4.27
CA VAL A 169 -2.81 -2.41 3.41
C VAL A 169 -1.70 -1.67 4.15
N LEU A 170 -2.03 -0.67 4.97
CA LEU A 170 -1.07 0.09 5.77
C LEU A 170 -0.33 -0.81 6.76
N ILE A 171 -1.04 -1.66 7.52
CA ILE A 171 -0.42 -2.60 8.46
C ILE A 171 0.56 -3.51 7.71
N ASN A 172 0.16 -4.08 6.57
CA ASN A 172 1.02 -4.95 5.76
C ASN A 172 2.26 -4.21 5.21
N CYS A 173 2.09 -2.98 4.73
CA CYS A 173 3.17 -2.13 4.24
C CYS A 173 4.19 -1.85 5.36
N LEU A 174 3.71 -1.46 6.55
CA LEU A 174 4.56 -1.18 7.70
C LEU A 174 5.38 -2.41 8.15
N LEU A 175 4.79 -3.60 8.15
CA LEU A 175 5.47 -4.83 8.58
C LEU A 175 6.57 -5.30 7.61
N ARG A 176 6.54 -4.84 6.35
CA ARG A 176 7.56 -5.16 5.33
C ARG A 176 8.72 -4.17 5.31
N LEU A 177 8.53 -2.97 5.86
CA LEU A 177 9.55 -1.92 5.88
C LEU A 177 10.63 -2.22 6.92
N LYS A 178 11.88 -2.36 6.45
CA LYS A 178 13.04 -2.50 7.33
C LYS A 178 13.17 -1.28 8.25
N SER A 179 13.54 -1.52 9.50
CA SER A 179 13.84 -0.45 10.46
C SER A 179 15.31 -0.12 10.52
N THR A 180 15.58 1.17 10.71
CA THR A 180 16.91 1.71 10.87
C THR A 180 17.19 2.00 12.35
N GLN A 181 18.47 2.20 12.69
CA GLN A 181 18.85 2.66 14.03
C GLN A 181 18.34 4.07 14.34
N ILE A 182 18.10 4.89 13.30
CA ILE A 182 17.52 6.22 13.45
C ILE A 182 16.08 6.12 13.95
N ASP A 183 15.29 5.23 13.35
CA ASP A 183 13.89 4.99 13.79
C ASP A 183 13.82 4.53 15.24
N LYS A 184 14.72 3.61 15.65
CA LYS A 184 14.78 3.15 17.04
C LYS A 184 15.11 4.31 17.99
N LYS A 185 16.08 5.17 17.65
CA LYS A 185 16.44 6.33 18.47
C LYS A 185 15.30 7.35 18.56
N GLU A 186 14.60 7.62 17.46
CA GLU A 186 13.42 8.50 17.42
C GLU A 186 12.32 7.97 18.35
N LEU A 187 12.01 6.66 18.29
CA LEU A 187 11.05 6.03 19.17
C LEU A 187 11.42 6.18 20.65
N ILE A 188 12.67 5.86 20.99
CA ILE A 188 13.16 5.93 22.37
C ILE A 188 13.11 7.37 22.89
N GLN A 189 13.45 8.34 22.07
CA GLN A 189 13.38 9.75 22.46
C GLN A 189 11.93 10.19 22.71
N ILE A 190 11.00 9.85 21.82
CA ILE A 190 9.57 10.10 22.01
C ILE A 190 9.09 9.47 23.32
N CYS A 191 9.48 8.22 23.60
CA CYS A 191 9.13 7.56 24.87
C CYS A 191 9.73 8.31 26.07
N LYS A 192 10.99 8.74 26.02
CA LYS A 192 11.61 9.51 27.12
C LYS A 192 10.89 10.84 27.38
N ASP A 193 10.42 11.50 26.33
CA ASP A 193 9.69 12.75 26.43
C ASP A 193 8.27 12.54 26.99
N VAL A 194 7.59 11.50 26.52
CA VAL A 194 6.27 11.08 27.03
C VAL A 194 6.32 10.76 28.52
N TYR A 195 7.33 10.01 28.96
CA TYR A 195 7.48 9.57 30.36
C TYR A 195 8.42 10.49 31.16
N LYS A 196 8.60 11.75 30.73
CA LYS A 196 9.47 12.71 31.41
C LYS A 196 9.02 12.92 32.85
N GLY A 197 9.95 12.69 33.79
CA GLY A 197 9.68 12.76 35.23
C GLY A 197 9.14 11.46 35.86
N ASN A 198 8.91 10.39 35.07
CA ASN A 198 8.63 9.05 35.56
C ASN A 198 9.92 8.21 35.58
N ASN A 199 10.65 8.22 36.70
CA ASN A 199 11.94 7.51 36.82
C ASN A 199 11.82 6.00 36.62
N PHE A 200 10.68 5.39 36.97
CA PHE A 200 10.43 3.97 36.79
C PHE A 200 10.39 3.63 35.29
N GLU A 201 9.55 4.32 34.52
CA GLU A 201 9.45 4.09 33.08
C GLU A 201 10.72 4.51 32.33
N LEU A 202 11.40 5.58 32.76
CA LEU A 202 12.71 5.95 32.22
C LEU A 202 13.80 4.90 32.49
N SER A 203 13.67 4.10 33.56
CA SER A 203 14.54 2.94 33.78
C SER A 203 14.22 1.80 32.81
N ASN A 204 12.93 1.46 32.66
CA ASN A 204 12.48 0.44 31.71
C ASN A 204 12.84 0.79 30.27
N ILE A 205 12.75 2.06 29.87
CA ILE A 205 13.16 2.52 28.53
C ILE A 205 14.67 2.32 28.31
N ARG A 206 15.50 2.58 29.33
CA ARG A 206 16.96 2.36 29.26
C ARG A 206 17.30 0.88 29.17
N GLU A 207 16.62 0.03 29.94
CA GLU A 207 16.74 -1.42 29.87
C GLU A 207 16.35 -1.93 28.48
N PHE A 208 15.20 -1.50 27.97
CA PHE A 208 14.73 -1.84 26.63
C PHE A 208 15.70 -1.40 25.53
N GLU A 209 16.23 -0.18 25.61
CA GLU A 209 17.20 0.35 24.65
C GLU A 209 18.45 -0.53 24.55
N GLN A 210 18.95 -1.03 25.68
CA GLN A 210 20.18 -1.81 25.80
C GLN A 210 20.01 -3.32 25.60
N GLN A 211 18.90 -3.90 26.07
CA GLN A 211 18.74 -5.34 26.25
C GLN A 211 17.64 -5.96 25.37
N TYR A 212 16.92 -5.18 24.56
CA TYR A 212 15.88 -5.73 23.70
C TYR A 212 16.45 -6.75 22.71
N LEU A 213 15.82 -7.93 22.67
CA LEU A 213 16.07 -9.00 21.71
C LEU A 213 14.75 -9.35 21.00
N SER A 214 14.80 -9.66 19.71
CA SER A 214 13.60 -9.93 18.90
C SER A 214 12.82 -11.16 19.34
N ASP A 215 13.46 -12.11 20.02
CA ASP A 215 12.83 -13.29 20.62
C ASP A 215 12.21 -13.00 22.00
N LYS A 216 12.30 -11.78 22.52
CA LYS A 216 11.68 -11.31 23.77
C LYS A 216 10.59 -10.25 23.59
N ALA A 217 10.14 -9.99 22.37
CA ALA A 217 9.06 -9.05 22.08
C ALA A 217 7.75 -9.33 22.86
N LEU A 218 7.26 -10.58 22.90
CA LEU A 218 6.05 -10.90 23.69
C LEU A 218 6.26 -10.69 25.18
N TRP A 219 7.44 -11.00 25.70
CA TRP A 219 7.80 -10.73 27.09
C TRP A 219 7.77 -9.22 27.40
N TRP A 220 8.27 -8.37 26.50
CA TRP A 220 8.15 -6.92 26.67
C TRP A 220 6.70 -6.42 26.55
N TYR A 221 5.90 -7.08 25.72
CA TYR A 221 4.49 -6.76 25.55
C TYR A 221 3.66 -7.11 26.79
N THR A 222 3.92 -8.24 27.45
CA THR A 222 3.13 -8.66 28.63
C THR A 222 3.53 -7.94 29.92
N ARG A 223 4.69 -7.29 29.96
CA ARG A 223 5.12 -6.48 31.12
C ARG A 223 4.33 -5.17 31.22
N GLU A 224 4.01 -4.77 32.45
CA GLU A 224 3.36 -3.49 32.76
C GLU A 224 4.29 -2.27 32.63
N THR A 225 4.94 -2.11 31.47
CA THR A 225 5.91 -1.04 31.19
C THR A 225 5.41 -0.09 30.11
N PHE A 226 6.20 0.94 29.83
CA PHE A 226 5.99 1.89 28.74
C PHE A 226 5.67 1.18 27.41
N PHE A 227 6.25 0.01 27.15
CA PHE A 227 6.14 -0.66 25.85
C PHE A 227 4.70 -1.05 25.54
N TYR A 228 4.04 -1.84 26.40
CA TYR A 228 2.63 -2.18 26.27
C TYR A 228 1.74 -0.92 26.22
N LYS A 229 1.95 0.00 27.18
CA LYS A 229 1.10 1.19 27.36
C LYS A 229 1.12 2.07 26.11
N THR A 230 2.32 2.35 25.61
CA THR A 230 2.52 3.25 24.47
C THR A 230 2.06 2.60 23.18
N LEU A 231 2.41 1.32 22.96
CA LEU A 231 2.03 0.61 21.75
C LEU A 231 0.52 0.51 21.58
N ASN A 232 -0.20 0.05 22.62
CA ASN A 232 -1.66 -0.09 22.53
C ASN A 232 -2.35 1.28 22.42
N ALA A 233 -1.89 2.32 23.13
CA ALA A 233 -2.42 3.67 22.98
C ALA A 233 -2.25 4.23 21.55
N VAL A 234 -1.07 4.01 20.95
CA VAL A 234 -0.74 4.45 19.59
C VAL A 234 -1.57 3.72 18.53
N LEU A 235 -1.79 2.41 18.70
CA LEU A 235 -2.64 1.61 17.81
C LEU A 235 -4.11 2.05 17.90
N ARG A 236 -4.63 2.29 19.10
CA ARG A 236 -6.02 2.72 19.30
C ARG A 236 -6.33 4.07 18.69
N ASN A 237 -5.40 5.01 18.86
CA ASN A 237 -5.51 6.38 18.31
C ASN A 237 -5.02 6.48 16.86
N GLU A 238 -4.69 5.36 16.21
CA GLU A 238 -4.23 5.29 14.82
C GLU A 238 -3.07 6.28 14.53
N LYS A 239 -2.14 6.48 15.47
CA LYS A 239 -1.00 7.40 15.29
C LYS A 239 0.04 6.79 14.35
N ILE A 240 -0.24 6.84 13.05
CA ILE A 240 0.48 6.14 11.97
C ILE A 240 2.00 6.27 12.06
N HIS A 241 2.52 7.47 12.32
CA HIS A 241 3.98 7.66 12.40
C HIS A 241 4.61 6.91 13.58
N ILE A 242 3.95 6.88 14.74
CA ILE A 242 4.46 6.16 15.90
C ILE A 242 4.29 4.64 15.69
N ILE A 243 3.20 4.20 15.04
CA ILE A 243 3.04 2.79 14.60
C ILE A 243 4.20 2.40 13.67
N PHE A 244 4.57 3.26 12.72
CA PHE A 244 5.74 3.06 11.88
C PHE A 244 7.02 2.90 12.71
N LEU A 245 7.24 3.72 13.73
CA LEU A 245 8.41 3.56 14.61
C LEU A 245 8.38 2.24 15.41
N PHE A 246 7.20 1.75 15.77
CA PHE A 246 7.01 0.47 16.44
C PHE A 246 7.09 -0.75 15.50
N ARG A 247 7.11 -0.57 14.17
CA ARG A 247 6.89 -1.65 13.18
C ARG A 247 7.75 -2.90 13.36
N THR A 248 9.02 -2.75 13.75
CA THR A 248 9.92 -3.90 13.98
C THR A 248 9.50 -4.72 15.18
N PHE A 249 9.05 -4.06 16.24
CA PHE A 249 8.61 -4.72 17.45
C PHE A 249 7.27 -5.44 17.21
N ILE A 250 6.40 -4.81 16.42
CA ILE A 250 5.14 -5.44 15.97
C ILE A 250 5.45 -6.67 15.09
N PHE A 251 6.43 -6.58 14.19
CA PHE A 251 6.91 -7.71 13.38
C PHE A 251 7.49 -8.84 14.25
N ASP A 252 8.29 -8.51 15.26
CA ASP A 252 8.84 -9.49 16.20
C ASP A 252 7.73 -10.19 17.00
N ILE A 253 6.71 -9.43 17.46
CA ILE A 253 5.50 -9.99 18.09
C ILE A 253 4.81 -10.94 17.12
N GLN A 254 4.56 -10.54 15.87
CA GLN A 254 3.94 -11.39 14.85
C GLN A 254 4.66 -12.72 14.69
N HIS A 255 5.98 -12.68 14.56
CA HIS A 255 6.80 -13.88 14.37
C HIS A 255 6.78 -14.79 15.61
N GLN A 256 6.76 -14.22 16.82
CA GLN A 256 6.59 -15.00 18.03
C GLN A 256 5.19 -15.59 18.18
N LEU A 257 4.13 -14.85 17.84
CA LEU A 257 2.77 -15.39 17.79
C LEU A 257 2.71 -16.56 16.80
N GLN A 258 3.32 -16.43 15.62
CA GLN A 258 3.35 -17.49 14.62
C GLN A 258 4.07 -18.76 15.12
N ARG A 259 5.19 -18.61 15.84
CA ARG A 259 5.91 -19.73 16.45
C ARG A 259 5.12 -20.42 17.57
N ASN A 260 4.21 -19.71 18.23
CA ASN A 260 3.42 -20.19 19.36
C ASN A 260 1.94 -20.37 19.01
N GLN A 261 1.62 -20.42 17.71
CA GLN A 261 0.26 -20.50 17.20
C GLN A 261 -0.51 -21.65 17.84
N VAL A 262 -1.76 -21.40 18.22
CA VAL A 262 -2.65 -22.44 18.73
C VAL A 262 -2.88 -23.50 17.63
N GLN A 263 -2.84 -24.79 17.99
CA GLN A 263 -2.84 -25.89 17.02
C GLN A 263 -4.24 -26.41 16.65
N SER A 264 -5.25 -26.12 17.48
CA SER A 264 -6.64 -26.53 17.29
C SER A 264 -7.59 -25.35 17.41
N CYS A 265 -8.81 -25.49 16.88
CA CYS A 265 -9.84 -24.49 17.09
C CYS A 265 -10.04 -24.25 18.58
N VAL A 266 -10.16 -22.98 18.96
CA VAL A 266 -10.35 -22.55 20.36
C VAL A 266 -11.46 -21.52 20.42
N GLN A 267 -12.28 -21.61 21.46
CA GLN A 267 -13.25 -20.57 21.81
C GLN A 267 -12.64 -19.69 22.88
N VAL A 268 -12.65 -18.37 22.64
CA VAL A 268 -12.06 -17.38 23.54
C VAL A 268 -13.05 -16.27 23.84
N TYR A 269 -12.82 -15.60 24.97
CA TYR A 269 -13.74 -14.65 25.57
C TYR A 269 -13.03 -13.33 25.89
N ARG A 270 -13.75 -12.23 25.73
CA ARG A 270 -13.31 -10.89 26.18
C ARG A 270 -14.50 -10.11 26.73
N GLY A 271 -14.41 -9.70 27.99
CA GLY A 271 -15.35 -8.75 28.58
C GLY A 271 -14.91 -7.32 28.27
N GLN A 272 -15.85 -6.44 27.93
CA GLN A 272 -15.57 -5.05 27.59
C GLN A 272 -16.78 -4.14 27.88
N VAL A 273 -16.51 -2.88 28.21
CA VAL A 273 -17.53 -1.82 28.22
C VAL A 273 -17.42 -1.02 26.93
N ILE A 274 -18.54 -0.85 26.23
CA ILE A 274 -18.61 0.01 25.04
C ILE A 274 -19.74 1.02 25.17
N SER A 275 -19.71 2.09 24.36
CA SER A 275 -20.81 3.04 24.29
C SER A 275 -22.05 2.41 23.64
N SER A 276 -23.24 2.91 24.01
CA SER A 276 -24.48 2.48 23.35
C SER A 276 -24.44 2.75 21.84
N ASP A 277 -23.77 3.81 21.39
CA ASP A 277 -23.59 4.12 19.96
C ASP A 277 -22.70 3.10 19.24
N GLU A 278 -21.61 2.65 19.85
CA GLU A 278 -20.76 1.58 19.32
C GLU A 278 -21.51 0.25 19.25
N LEU A 279 -22.32 -0.06 20.26
CA LEU A 279 -23.16 -1.26 20.25
C LEU A 279 -24.18 -1.21 19.12
N GLU A 280 -24.85 -0.07 18.89
CA GLU A 280 -25.79 0.09 17.78
C GLU A 280 -25.10 -0.01 16.41
N ASN A 281 -23.85 0.43 16.30
CA ASN A 281 -23.07 0.21 15.08
C ASN A 281 -22.69 -1.27 14.89
N LEU A 282 -22.30 -1.97 15.96
CA LEU A 282 -22.04 -3.41 15.94
C LEU A 282 -23.28 -4.22 15.52
N LYS A 283 -24.47 -3.84 16.01
CA LYS A 283 -25.75 -4.47 15.62
C LYS A 283 -26.04 -4.33 14.13
N LYS A 284 -25.66 -3.21 13.50
CA LYS A 284 -25.78 -3.01 12.04
C LYS A 284 -24.79 -3.85 11.24
N SER A 285 -23.74 -4.37 11.88
CA SER A 285 -22.69 -5.19 11.26
C SER A 285 -22.90 -6.70 11.43
N ILE A 286 -24.06 -7.16 11.91
CA ILE A 286 -24.38 -8.60 11.94
C ILE A 286 -24.32 -9.17 10.52
N GLY A 287 -23.58 -10.26 10.36
CA GLY A 287 -23.28 -10.91 9.07
C GLY A 287 -22.13 -10.25 8.29
N GLN A 288 -21.57 -9.13 8.76
CA GLN A 288 -20.47 -8.39 8.12
C GLN A 288 -19.13 -8.65 8.80
N TYR A 289 -18.06 -8.19 8.15
CA TYR A 289 -16.69 -8.24 8.68
C TYR A 289 -16.34 -7.00 9.50
N ILE A 290 -15.55 -7.22 10.55
CA ILE A 290 -14.91 -6.18 11.35
C ILE A 290 -13.43 -6.48 11.48
N SER A 291 -12.61 -5.45 11.68
CA SER A 291 -11.18 -5.62 11.95
C SER A 291 -10.80 -4.88 13.22
N ALA A 292 -9.98 -5.52 14.05
CA ALA A 292 -9.34 -4.85 15.17
C ALA A 292 -8.04 -4.17 14.70
N ASN A 293 -7.93 -2.85 14.87
CA ASN A 293 -6.69 -2.12 14.56
C ASN A 293 -5.65 -2.16 15.70
N SER A 294 -6.03 -2.73 16.84
CA SER A 294 -5.16 -3.05 17.97
C SER A 294 -5.03 -4.56 18.14
N PHE A 295 -4.08 -4.99 18.98
CA PHE A 295 -4.06 -6.37 19.43
C PHE A 295 -5.35 -6.68 20.19
N VAL A 296 -5.83 -7.92 20.08
CA VAL A 296 -7.02 -8.37 20.82
C VAL A 296 -6.57 -9.40 21.84
N SER A 297 -6.53 -8.99 23.10
CA SER A 297 -6.26 -9.90 24.22
C SER A 297 -7.57 -10.57 24.66
N THR A 298 -7.54 -11.88 24.84
CA THR A 298 -8.70 -12.73 25.16
C THR A 298 -8.28 -13.83 26.12
N THR A 299 -9.23 -14.51 26.74
CA THR A 299 -8.98 -15.66 27.62
C THR A 299 -9.80 -16.87 27.19
N THR A 300 -9.34 -18.07 27.51
CA THR A 300 -10.13 -19.30 27.34
C THR A 300 -11.14 -19.51 28.48
N ASP A 301 -11.01 -18.78 29.58
CA ASP A 301 -11.91 -18.85 30.74
C ASP A 301 -13.02 -17.78 30.67
N PRO A 302 -14.28 -18.16 30.43
CA PRO A 302 -15.40 -17.22 30.38
C PRO A 302 -15.66 -16.53 31.73
N GLN A 303 -15.33 -17.16 32.86
CA GLN A 303 -15.49 -16.52 34.18
C GLN A 303 -14.46 -15.41 34.37
N GLN A 304 -13.21 -15.65 33.96
CA GLN A 304 -12.17 -14.62 33.95
C GLN A 304 -12.59 -13.44 33.06
N ALA A 305 -13.14 -13.69 31.86
CA ALA A 305 -13.66 -12.64 30.99
C ALA A 305 -14.79 -11.82 31.63
N ARG A 306 -15.69 -12.47 32.39
CA ARG A 306 -16.80 -11.82 33.09
C ARG A 306 -16.38 -11.05 34.34
N ARG A 307 -15.26 -11.40 34.98
CA ARG A 307 -14.69 -10.59 36.08
C ARG A 307 -14.38 -9.16 35.65
N PHE A 308 -14.11 -8.95 34.36
CA PHE A 308 -13.93 -7.64 33.73
C PHE A 308 -15.25 -6.89 33.46
N LEU A 309 -16.42 -7.37 33.92
CA LEU A 309 -17.71 -6.70 33.71
C LEU A 309 -18.35 -6.17 35.00
N ASN A 310 -17.65 -6.26 36.14
CA ASN A 310 -18.15 -5.82 37.45
C ASN A 310 -18.00 -4.29 37.64
N MET A 311 -18.86 -3.49 37.01
CA MET A 311 -18.95 -2.04 37.24
C MET A 311 -20.24 -1.65 37.97
N PRO A 312 -20.20 -0.73 38.94
CA PRO A 312 -21.38 -0.22 39.63
C PRO A 312 -22.14 0.77 38.73
N ASP A 313 -23.41 0.46 38.46
CA ASP A 313 -24.45 1.25 37.78
C ASP A 313 -24.01 2.08 36.57
N SER A 314 -24.21 1.48 35.39
CA SER A 314 -24.18 2.15 34.10
C SER A 314 -25.17 3.31 34.08
N THR A 315 -24.67 4.55 34.05
CA THR A 315 -25.40 5.63 33.39
C THR A 315 -25.81 5.14 32.00
N GLY A 316 -27.05 5.36 31.55
CA GLY A 316 -27.66 4.74 30.35
C GLY A 316 -27.06 5.09 28.98
N LYS A 317 -25.73 5.28 28.90
CA LYS A 317 -24.91 5.52 27.70
C LYS A 317 -23.81 4.48 27.49
N LEU A 318 -23.61 3.55 28.43
CA LEU A 318 -22.59 2.51 28.38
C LEU A 318 -23.23 1.12 28.53
N GLU A 319 -22.71 0.15 27.79
CA GLU A 319 -23.22 -1.20 27.69
C GLU A 319 -22.11 -2.20 28.05
N LEU A 320 -22.47 -3.23 28.83
CA LEU A 320 -21.59 -4.35 29.16
C LEU A 320 -21.64 -5.38 28.04
N VAL A 321 -20.48 -5.75 27.49
CA VAL A 321 -20.37 -6.66 26.36
C VAL A 321 -19.41 -7.81 26.67
N LEU A 322 -19.84 -9.03 26.34
CA LEU A 322 -18.99 -10.20 26.29
C LEU A 322 -18.83 -10.66 24.84
N PHE A 323 -17.62 -10.60 24.32
CA PHE A 323 -17.27 -11.20 23.04
C PHE A 323 -17.00 -12.69 23.22
N GLU A 324 -17.67 -13.52 22.43
CA GLU A 324 -17.42 -14.96 22.27
C GLU A 324 -16.86 -15.19 20.87
N ILE A 325 -15.59 -15.56 20.77
CA ILE A 325 -14.88 -15.65 19.49
C ILE A 325 -14.49 -17.11 19.25
N ASN A 326 -14.98 -17.67 18.14
CA ASN A 326 -14.51 -18.94 17.62
C ASN A 326 -13.29 -18.70 16.71
N ALA A 327 -12.12 -19.18 17.13
CA ALA A 327 -10.87 -18.98 16.43
C ALA A 327 -10.33 -20.30 15.85
N ASP A 328 -10.32 -20.41 14.52
CA ASP A 328 -9.71 -21.54 13.81
C ASP A 328 -8.30 -21.13 13.33
N PRO A 329 -7.21 -21.77 13.78
CA PRO A 329 -5.87 -21.43 13.32
C PRO A 329 -5.64 -21.74 11.84
N ARG A 330 -6.46 -22.59 11.21
CA ARG A 330 -6.28 -23.03 9.81
C ARG A 330 -6.73 -21.99 8.79
N VAL A 331 -7.60 -21.06 9.18
CA VAL A 331 -8.07 -20.01 8.28
C VAL A 331 -7.10 -18.82 8.20
N VAL A 332 -6.10 -18.77 9.08
CA VAL A 332 -5.16 -17.66 9.20
C VAL A 332 -3.86 -17.99 8.47
N THR A 333 -3.50 -17.16 7.49
CA THR A 333 -2.23 -17.31 6.74
C THR A 333 -1.19 -16.25 7.10
N THR A 334 -1.61 -15.02 7.45
CA THR A 334 -0.73 -13.85 7.63
C THR A 334 -0.78 -13.23 9.02
N LYS A 335 -1.88 -13.38 9.77
CA LYS A 335 -2.11 -12.69 11.07
C LYS A 335 -2.31 -13.66 12.23
N PRO A 336 -1.21 -14.20 12.78
CA PRO A 336 -1.28 -15.27 13.78
C PRO A 336 -1.97 -14.85 15.08
N PHE A 337 -2.40 -15.84 15.84
CA PHE A 337 -2.85 -15.67 17.23
C PHE A 337 -2.30 -16.83 18.07
N ALA A 338 -1.91 -16.56 19.30
CA ALA A 338 -1.23 -17.55 20.13
C ALA A 338 -1.64 -17.47 21.59
N ASP A 339 -1.46 -18.58 22.30
CA ASP A 339 -1.41 -18.59 23.75
C ASP A 339 -0.10 -17.96 24.21
N ILE A 340 -0.20 -16.82 24.88
CA ILE A 340 0.94 -16.06 25.37
C ILE A 340 1.08 -16.14 26.89
N SER A 341 0.29 -16.98 27.57
CA SER A 341 0.28 -17.13 29.03
C SER A 341 1.68 -17.40 29.59
N LYS A 342 2.48 -18.22 28.89
CA LYS A 342 3.87 -18.54 29.28
C LYS A 342 4.85 -17.37 29.21
N PHE A 343 4.49 -16.30 28.51
CA PHE A 343 5.28 -15.07 28.41
C PHE A 343 4.79 -14.00 29.38
N SER A 344 3.62 -14.18 30.01
CA SER A 344 3.13 -13.23 31.00
C SER A 344 4.05 -13.15 32.22
N GLU A 345 4.24 -11.94 32.74
CA GLU A 345 4.86 -11.73 34.04
C GLU A 345 3.98 -12.27 35.17
N PHE A 346 2.70 -12.52 34.89
CA PHE A 346 1.71 -13.04 35.81
C PHE A 346 1.36 -14.50 35.49
N PRO A 347 1.82 -15.48 36.30
CA PRO A 347 1.69 -16.90 35.99
C PRO A 347 0.25 -17.43 36.02
N ASP A 348 -0.69 -16.69 36.62
CA ASP A 348 -2.11 -17.07 36.72
C ASP A 348 -2.98 -16.50 35.59
N GLU A 349 -2.39 -15.79 34.61
CA GLU A 349 -3.12 -15.26 33.46
C GLU A 349 -3.20 -16.28 32.32
N SER A 350 -4.43 -16.63 31.92
CA SER A 350 -4.68 -17.28 30.63
C SER A 350 -4.91 -16.19 29.60
N GLU A 351 -4.00 -16.08 28.62
CA GLU A 351 -4.08 -15.04 27.61
C GLU A 351 -3.83 -15.59 26.20
N ILE A 352 -4.81 -15.37 25.33
CA ILE A 352 -4.73 -15.61 23.89
C ILE A 352 -4.73 -14.24 23.19
N LEU A 353 -3.65 -13.94 22.47
CA LEU A 353 -3.44 -12.66 21.80
C LEU A 353 -3.60 -12.80 20.28
N PHE A 354 -4.48 -12.00 19.69
CA PHE A 354 -4.63 -11.87 18.24
C PHE A 354 -3.80 -10.70 17.70
N MET A 355 -3.14 -10.93 16.56
CA MET A 355 -2.38 -9.92 15.84
C MET A 355 -3.25 -8.73 15.40
N ILE A 356 -2.65 -7.53 15.35
CA ILE A 356 -3.30 -6.35 14.77
C ILE A 356 -3.81 -6.62 13.35
N GLY A 357 -4.98 -6.05 13.03
CA GLY A 357 -5.65 -6.22 11.74
C GLY A 357 -6.40 -7.55 11.59
N SER A 358 -6.51 -8.38 12.64
CA SER A 358 -7.30 -9.62 12.60
C SER A 358 -8.75 -9.32 12.24
N ILE A 359 -9.31 -10.15 11.35
CA ILE A 359 -10.65 -9.96 10.77
C ILE A 359 -11.61 -10.96 11.41
N PHE A 360 -12.76 -10.46 11.85
CA PHE A 360 -13.81 -11.25 12.45
C PHE A 360 -15.13 -11.03 11.72
N ARG A 361 -15.97 -12.07 11.60
CA ARG A 361 -17.37 -11.92 11.20
C ARG A 361 -18.27 -11.91 12.42
N VAL A 362 -19.15 -10.93 12.52
CA VAL A 362 -20.15 -10.86 13.61
C VAL A 362 -21.32 -11.77 13.27
N ASN A 363 -21.53 -12.83 14.03
CA ASN A 363 -22.57 -13.83 13.78
C ASN A 363 -23.91 -13.46 14.45
N SER A 364 -23.89 -13.01 15.71
CA SER A 364 -25.11 -12.62 16.44
C SER A 364 -24.80 -11.71 17.62
N ILE A 365 -25.74 -10.85 18.00
CA ILE A 365 -25.67 -10.01 19.20
C ILE A 365 -26.96 -10.18 19.99
N ASN A 366 -26.88 -10.75 21.19
CA ASN A 366 -28.03 -11.04 22.04
C ASN A 366 -27.81 -10.49 23.45
N ARG A 367 -28.87 -10.05 24.12
CA ARG A 367 -28.78 -9.69 25.55
C ARG A 367 -29.02 -10.92 26.41
N SER A 368 -28.21 -11.11 27.42
CA SER A 368 -28.34 -12.19 28.40
C SER A 368 -29.36 -11.81 29.47
N ASP A 369 -30.28 -12.72 29.76
CA ASP A 369 -31.38 -12.50 30.71
C ASP A 369 -30.91 -12.50 32.18
N ASP A 370 -29.82 -13.22 32.48
CA ASP A 370 -29.35 -13.46 33.85
C ASP A 370 -28.52 -12.31 34.43
N ASP A 371 -27.77 -11.58 33.60
CA ASP A 371 -26.74 -10.62 34.03
C ASP A 371 -26.75 -9.30 33.26
N GLN A 372 -27.74 -9.05 32.40
CA GLN A 372 -27.91 -7.82 31.62
C GLN A 372 -26.74 -7.49 30.67
N VAL A 373 -25.86 -8.46 30.39
CA VAL A 373 -24.70 -8.33 29.49
C VAL A 373 -25.11 -8.64 28.04
N TRP A 374 -24.59 -7.89 27.08
CA TRP A 374 -24.70 -8.21 25.65
C TRP A 374 -23.64 -9.23 25.23
N ILE A 375 -24.07 -10.36 24.67
CA ILE A 375 -23.20 -11.40 24.14
C ILE A 375 -23.05 -11.19 22.63
N ILE A 376 -21.81 -10.94 22.18
CA ILE A 376 -21.46 -10.77 20.77
C ILE A 376 -20.68 -12.01 20.32
N ARG A 377 -21.30 -12.81 19.45
CA ARG A 377 -20.67 -14.01 18.89
C ARG A 377 -20.00 -13.68 17.58
N MET A 378 -18.74 -14.05 17.47
CA MET A 378 -17.92 -13.79 16.29
C MET A 378 -17.10 -15.02 15.91
N GLU A 379 -16.65 -15.06 14.66
CA GLU A 379 -15.69 -16.05 14.20
C GLU A 379 -14.51 -15.36 13.52
N LEU A 380 -13.32 -15.92 13.71
CA LEU A 380 -12.12 -15.50 13.00
C LEU A 380 -12.23 -15.89 11.52
N CYS A 381 -11.92 -14.96 10.62
CA CYS A 381 -12.01 -15.18 9.18
C CYS A 381 -10.65 -15.11 8.49
N SER A 382 -10.53 -15.78 7.34
CA SER A 382 -9.36 -15.66 6.48
C SER A 382 -9.38 -14.35 5.69
N GLU A 383 -8.22 -13.94 5.20
CA GLU A 383 -8.09 -12.85 4.22
C GLU A 383 -8.36 -13.31 2.77
N ASN A 384 -8.85 -14.54 2.54
CA ASN A 384 -8.83 -15.25 1.23
C ASN A 384 -10.16 -15.98 0.82
N THR A 385 -11.32 -15.60 1.34
CA THR A 385 -12.65 -16.15 1.00
C THR A 385 -13.77 -15.26 0.36
N ASN A 386 -13.58 -14.07 -0.25
CA ASN A 386 -14.69 -13.30 -0.90
C ASN A 386 -14.30 -12.12 -1.85
N VAL A 387 -15.28 -11.55 -2.60
CA VAL A 387 -15.17 -10.40 -3.56
C VAL A 387 -14.35 -9.19 -3.06
N PHE A 388 -14.38 -8.93 -1.75
CA PHE A 388 -13.58 -7.91 -1.07
C PHE A 388 -12.06 -8.11 -1.27
N GLU A 389 -11.64 -9.33 -1.56
CA GLU A 389 -10.25 -9.74 -1.71
C GLU A 389 -9.69 -9.44 -3.07
N GLU A 390 -10.50 -9.29 -4.10
CA GLU A 390 -10.00 -8.80 -5.38
C GLU A 390 -9.50 -7.37 -5.19
N VAL A 391 -10.28 -6.52 -4.51
CA VAL A 391 -9.88 -5.13 -4.20
C VAL A 391 -8.72 -5.09 -3.20
N LEU A 392 -8.77 -5.87 -2.11
CA LEU A 392 -7.67 -5.90 -1.14
C LEU A 392 -6.40 -6.52 -1.75
N ALA A 393 -6.50 -7.56 -2.59
CA ALA A 393 -5.36 -8.17 -3.26
C ALA A 393 -4.79 -7.25 -4.32
N ASP A 394 -5.62 -6.53 -5.08
CA ASP A 394 -5.15 -5.56 -6.06
C ASP A 394 -4.47 -4.36 -5.38
N MET A 395 -5.05 -3.83 -4.30
CA MET A 395 -4.37 -2.81 -3.49
C MET A 395 -3.10 -3.34 -2.83
N LYS A 396 -3.08 -4.59 -2.37
CA LYS A 396 -1.83 -5.23 -1.88
C LYS A 396 -0.81 -5.42 -3.00
N LYS A 397 -1.20 -5.72 -4.25
CA LYS A 397 -0.27 -5.76 -5.39
C LYS A 397 0.31 -4.38 -5.69
N GLU A 398 -0.53 -3.34 -5.62
CA GLU A 398 -0.14 -1.96 -5.88
C GLU A 398 0.81 -1.40 -4.79
N TYR A 399 0.49 -1.62 -3.52
CA TYR A 399 1.19 -0.99 -2.37
C TYR A 399 2.07 -1.95 -1.56
N CYS A 400 2.02 -3.25 -1.79
CA CYS A 400 2.74 -4.28 -1.05
C CYS A 400 3.33 -5.34 -2.02
N ASN A 401 4.06 -4.91 -3.04
CA ASN A 401 4.92 -5.80 -3.84
C ASN A 401 6.21 -6.18 -3.08
N GLU A 402 7.09 -7.00 -3.68
CA GLU A 402 8.32 -7.52 -3.02
C GLU A 402 9.31 -6.41 -2.57
N ALA A 403 9.22 -5.19 -3.09
CA ALA A 403 10.11 -4.06 -2.75
C ALA A 403 9.37 -2.89 -2.07
N THR A 404 8.66 -3.17 -0.97
CA THR A 404 7.99 -2.12 -0.17
C THR A 404 9.01 -1.10 0.37
N ASN A 405 8.84 0.18 0.05
CA ASN A 405 9.75 1.27 0.43
C ASN A 405 8.99 2.55 0.89
N PHE A 406 9.72 3.61 1.27
CA PHE A 406 9.11 4.85 1.75
C PHE A 406 8.28 5.60 0.71
N HIS A 407 8.56 5.43 -0.58
CA HIS A 407 7.72 5.99 -1.64
C HIS A 407 6.37 5.29 -1.73
N THR A 408 6.34 3.95 -1.64
CA THR A 408 5.08 3.20 -1.59
C THR A 408 4.24 3.56 -0.36
N LEU A 409 4.89 3.71 0.81
CA LEU A 409 4.23 4.20 2.03
C LEU A 409 3.70 5.63 1.85
N GLY A 410 4.49 6.53 1.25
CA GLY A 410 4.08 7.92 0.98
C GLY A 410 2.85 8.00 0.08
N LYS A 411 2.78 7.18 -0.99
CA LYS A 411 1.61 7.11 -1.87
C LYS A 411 0.37 6.59 -1.14
N LEU A 412 0.51 5.52 -0.37
CA LEU A 412 -0.59 4.96 0.42
C LEU A 412 -1.17 6.00 1.40
N LEU A 413 -0.30 6.73 2.09
CA LEU A 413 -0.70 7.78 3.03
C LEU A 413 -1.36 8.96 2.33
N TRP A 414 -0.90 9.28 1.11
CA TRP A 414 -1.52 10.30 0.29
C TRP A 414 -2.95 9.92 -0.10
N GLU A 415 -3.20 8.68 -0.52
CA GLU A 415 -4.54 8.16 -0.79
C GLU A 415 -5.45 8.13 0.45
N MET A 416 -4.85 7.91 1.63
CA MET A 416 -5.54 8.05 2.93
C MET A 416 -5.82 9.50 3.33
N ASN A 417 -5.42 10.49 2.52
CA ASN A 417 -5.49 11.93 2.80
C ASN A 417 -4.65 12.38 4.02
N GLU A 418 -3.60 11.63 4.35
CA GLU A 418 -2.63 11.93 5.41
C GLU A 418 -1.45 12.75 4.84
N LEU A 419 -1.74 13.97 4.38
CA LEU A 419 -0.85 14.77 3.53
C LEU A 419 0.51 15.11 4.19
N ASP A 420 0.52 15.46 5.48
CA ASP A 420 1.78 15.80 6.18
C ASP A 420 2.67 14.56 6.38
N LEU A 421 2.06 13.40 6.63
CA LEU A 421 2.80 12.15 6.73
C LEU A 421 3.31 11.68 5.36
N ALA A 422 2.51 11.84 4.30
CA ALA A 422 2.95 11.59 2.94
C ALA A 422 4.15 12.48 2.57
N GLU A 423 4.09 13.80 2.87
CA GLU A 423 5.22 14.74 2.70
C GLU A 423 6.46 14.24 3.47
N LYS A 424 6.29 13.81 4.74
CA LYS A 424 7.37 13.29 5.59
C LYS A 424 8.06 12.08 4.97
N TYR A 425 7.31 11.05 4.56
CA TYR A 425 7.92 9.83 4.04
C TYR A 425 8.48 9.97 2.62
N PHE A 426 7.87 10.80 1.78
CA PHE A 426 8.49 11.16 0.50
C PHE A 426 9.81 11.92 0.70
N THR A 427 9.88 12.81 1.70
CA THR A 427 11.14 13.49 2.04
C THR A 427 12.18 12.52 2.59
N ARG A 428 11.79 11.57 3.45
CA ARG A 428 12.71 10.51 3.91
C ARG A 428 13.19 9.61 2.79
N PHE A 429 12.34 9.34 1.80
CA PHE A 429 12.74 8.61 0.60
C PHE A 429 13.74 9.43 -0.23
N LEU A 430 13.47 10.72 -0.41
CA LEU A 430 14.33 11.66 -1.13
C LEU A 430 15.76 11.67 -0.58
N GLU A 431 15.92 11.60 0.75
CA GLU A 431 17.24 11.53 1.41
C GLU A 431 18.01 10.22 1.15
N GLN A 432 17.32 9.15 0.76
CA GLN A 432 17.93 7.85 0.43
C GLN A 432 18.36 7.75 -1.03
N LEU A 433 17.83 8.62 -1.89
CA LEU A 433 18.12 8.60 -3.32
C LEU A 433 19.45 9.30 -3.61
N SER A 434 20.22 8.73 -4.53
CA SER A 434 21.41 9.40 -5.07
C SER A 434 20.99 10.64 -5.87
N SER A 435 21.87 11.61 -6.04
CA SER A 435 21.56 12.87 -6.74
C SER A 435 21.12 12.69 -8.21
N ASN A 436 21.35 11.50 -8.79
CA ASN A 436 21.02 11.18 -10.18
C ASN A 436 19.91 10.11 -10.29
N ASP A 437 19.29 9.72 -9.19
CA ASP A 437 18.30 8.65 -9.18
C ASP A 437 17.08 9.01 -10.06
N PRO A 438 16.66 8.13 -11.00
CA PRO A 438 15.61 8.44 -11.96
C PRO A 438 14.25 8.75 -11.30
N LEU A 439 14.01 8.27 -10.07
CA LEU A 439 12.77 8.52 -9.34
C LEU A 439 12.68 9.92 -8.74
N LEU A 440 13.78 10.68 -8.66
CA LEU A 440 13.80 12.03 -8.09
C LEU A 440 12.83 12.98 -8.79
N GLY A 441 12.74 12.89 -10.12
CA GLY A 441 11.88 13.75 -10.91
C GLY A 441 10.40 13.58 -10.54
N ASP A 442 9.95 12.33 -10.44
CA ASP A 442 8.58 11.99 -10.05
C ASP A 442 8.32 12.32 -8.58
N LEU A 443 9.30 12.05 -7.71
CA LEU A 443 9.21 12.37 -6.28
C LEU A 443 9.08 13.87 -6.02
N TYR A 444 9.81 14.73 -6.74
CA TYR A 444 9.66 16.18 -6.65
C TYR A 444 8.27 16.64 -7.14
N GLN A 445 7.71 15.98 -8.17
CA GLN A 445 6.36 16.28 -8.61
C GLN A 445 5.30 15.89 -7.59
N ASP A 446 5.46 14.74 -6.95
CA ASP A 446 4.52 14.27 -5.93
C ASP A 446 4.59 15.14 -4.67
N LEU A 447 5.79 15.53 -4.22
CA LEU A 447 5.99 16.53 -3.15
C LEU A 447 5.36 17.89 -3.49
N ALA A 448 5.45 18.33 -4.75
CA ALA A 448 4.80 19.56 -5.19
C ALA A 448 3.27 19.48 -5.15
N LYS A 449 2.68 18.35 -5.57
CA LYS A 449 1.24 18.13 -5.53
C LYS A 449 0.72 18.10 -4.09
N ILE A 450 1.42 17.40 -3.20
CA ILE A 450 1.08 17.36 -1.77
C ILE A 450 1.17 18.75 -1.16
N ALA A 451 2.27 19.48 -1.39
CA ALA A 451 2.40 20.85 -0.87
C ALA A 451 1.28 21.78 -1.38
N ALA A 452 0.85 21.62 -2.64
CA ALA A 452 -0.28 22.37 -3.19
C ALA A 452 -1.61 21.99 -2.52
N GLN A 453 -1.87 20.70 -2.30
CA GLN A 453 -3.06 20.22 -1.60
C GLN A 453 -3.09 20.66 -0.12
N SER A 454 -1.93 20.68 0.55
CA SER A 454 -1.75 21.21 1.90
C SER A 454 -1.73 22.74 1.97
N LYS A 455 -2.04 23.45 0.86
CA LYS A 455 -2.06 24.92 0.75
C LYS A 455 -0.72 25.62 1.04
N LYS A 456 0.40 24.90 0.98
CA LYS A 456 1.78 25.41 1.14
C LYS A 456 2.35 25.80 -0.23
N MET A 457 1.83 26.89 -0.83
CA MET A 457 2.11 27.25 -2.22
C MET A 457 3.59 27.52 -2.51
N ASP A 458 4.31 28.16 -1.58
CA ASP A 458 5.74 28.46 -1.73
C ASP A 458 6.57 27.18 -1.81
N LYS A 459 6.31 26.21 -0.92
CA LYS A 459 6.92 24.88 -0.97
C LYS A 459 6.57 24.13 -2.25
N SER A 460 5.32 24.21 -2.71
CA SER A 460 4.90 23.62 -3.99
C SER A 460 5.71 24.20 -5.15
N MET A 461 5.90 25.52 -5.18
CA MET A 461 6.72 26.18 -6.21
C MET A 461 8.19 25.78 -6.13
N GLU A 462 8.76 25.67 -4.93
CA GLU A 462 10.13 25.19 -4.72
C GLU A 462 10.31 23.76 -5.25
N TRP A 463 9.40 22.84 -4.91
CA TRP A 463 9.45 21.46 -5.41
C TRP A 463 9.25 21.39 -6.92
N ARG A 464 8.37 22.21 -7.50
CA ARG A 464 8.23 22.32 -8.97
C ARG A 464 9.51 22.84 -9.63
N GLN A 465 10.17 23.82 -9.01
CA GLN A 465 11.46 24.31 -9.50
C GLN A 465 12.52 23.23 -9.44
N LYS A 466 12.59 22.44 -8.35
CA LYS A 466 13.48 21.27 -8.25
C LYS A 466 13.15 20.20 -9.27
N ALA A 467 11.88 19.89 -9.51
CA ALA A 467 11.46 18.96 -10.56
C ALA A 467 11.88 19.43 -11.95
N ILE A 468 11.71 20.73 -12.25
CA ILE A 468 12.12 21.33 -13.53
C ILE A 468 13.65 21.36 -13.63
N ALA A 469 14.35 21.74 -12.56
CA ALA A 469 15.81 21.77 -12.51
C ALA A 469 16.39 20.36 -12.66
N PHE A 470 15.80 19.36 -12.03
CA PHE A 470 16.18 17.95 -12.19
C PHE A 470 15.89 17.46 -13.60
N LYS A 471 14.73 17.77 -14.19
CA LYS A 471 14.44 17.44 -15.60
C LYS A 471 15.39 18.15 -16.56
N LYS A 472 15.75 19.41 -16.30
CA LYS A 472 16.74 20.17 -17.08
C LYS A 472 18.16 19.65 -16.87
N GLN A 473 18.52 19.28 -15.64
CA GLN A 473 19.81 18.71 -15.29
C GLN A 473 19.94 17.31 -15.85
N ASN A 474 18.88 16.50 -15.86
CA ASN A 474 18.80 15.23 -16.58
C ASN A 474 18.72 15.44 -18.10
N GLN A 475 18.21 16.55 -18.61
CA GLN A 475 18.36 16.89 -20.03
C GLN A 475 19.81 17.32 -20.35
N LEU A 476 20.49 18.01 -19.43
CA LEU A 476 21.89 18.49 -19.53
C LEU A 476 22.92 17.41 -19.18
N SER A 477 22.57 16.45 -18.33
CA SER A 477 23.33 15.23 -18.03
C SER A 477 22.93 14.12 -18.99
N ASN A 478 21.74 14.08 -19.60
CA ASN A 478 21.52 13.24 -20.78
C ASN A 478 22.26 13.76 -22.02
N THR A 479 22.77 15.00 -21.99
CA THR A 479 23.84 15.43 -22.90
C THR A 479 25.26 15.02 -22.45
N LYS A 480 25.46 14.39 -21.28
CA LYS A 480 26.77 13.98 -20.72
C LYS A 480 26.88 12.59 -20.03
N SER A 481 25.81 11.83 -19.85
CA SER A 481 25.75 10.50 -19.23
C SER A 481 24.73 9.64 -19.99
N ASN A 482 25.24 8.92 -20.98
CA ASN A 482 24.62 7.78 -21.64
C ASN A 482 24.44 6.63 -20.63
N GLU A 483 23.45 6.68 -19.74
CA GLU A 483 22.88 5.42 -19.23
C GLU A 483 21.86 4.93 -20.26
N GLN A 484 22.37 4.48 -21.41
CA GLN A 484 21.62 3.60 -22.28
C GLN A 484 21.26 2.37 -21.48
N ILE A 485 19.97 2.00 -21.46
CA ILE A 485 19.59 0.64 -21.10
C ILE A 485 20.40 -0.30 -22.00
N LYS A 486 21.28 -1.09 -21.39
CA LYS A 486 22.10 -2.06 -22.11
C LYS A 486 21.46 -3.42 -22.00
N TRP A 487 21.17 -4.00 -23.15
CA TRP A 487 20.90 -5.43 -23.24
C TRP A 487 22.19 -6.19 -23.53
N LYS A 488 22.21 -7.47 -23.17
CA LYS A 488 23.22 -8.40 -23.68
C LYS A 488 23.24 -8.29 -25.20
N GLN A 489 24.44 -8.24 -25.79
CA GLN A 489 24.57 -8.08 -27.25
C GLN A 489 24.28 -9.36 -28.03
N TYR A 490 24.25 -10.50 -27.34
CA TYR A 490 23.84 -11.78 -27.89
C TYR A 490 22.44 -12.10 -27.39
N GLY A 491 21.50 -12.20 -28.32
CA GLY A 491 20.13 -12.60 -28.04
C GLY A 491 20.02 -14.11 -27.81
N VAL A 492 18.84 -14.54 -27.41
CA VAL A 492 18.44 -15.94 -27.35
C VAL A 492 17.20 -16.09 -28.21
N ILE A 493 17.14 -17.15 -29.03
CA ILE A 493 15.94 -17.47 -29.80
C ILE A 493 14.83 -17.78 -28.81
N SER A 494 13.84 -16.89 -28.75
CA SER A 494 12.68 -17.06 -27.88
C SER A 494 11.55 -17.82 -28.58
N VAL A 495 11.38 -17.59 -29.88
CA VAL A 495 10.35 -18.22 -30.70
C VAL A 495 10.88 -18.45 -32.12
N GLY A 496 10.51 -19.57 -32.74
CA GLY A 496 10.92 -19.92 -34.10
C GLY A 496 12.38 -20.40 -34.17
N GLY A 497 13.08 -20.03 -35.25
CA GLY A 497 14.49 -20.39 -35.46
C GLY A 497 14.74 -21.82 -35.93
N ASN A 498 13.69 -22.57 -36.29
CA ASN A 498 13.77 -23.93 -36.85
C ASN A 498 13.60 -23.94 -38.38
N GLY A 499 14.06 -22.87 -39.04
CA GLY A 499 13.83 -22.61 -40.47
C GLY A 499 12.42 -22.12 -40.80
N GLN A 500 12.25 -21.65 -42.04
CA GLN A 500 10.96 -21.26 -42.58
C GLN A 500 10.02 -22.47 -42.67
N GLY A 501 8.76 -22.29 -42.29
CA GLY A 501 7.73 -23.31 -42.49
C GLY A 501 6.47 -23.07 -41.68
N ASP A 502 5.52 -24.01 -41.78
CA ASP A 502 4.17 -23.95 -41.21
C ASP A 502 4.00 -24.85 -39.97
N ARG A 503 5.04 -25.58 -39.55
CA ARG A 503 4.99 -26.40 -38.33
C ARG A 503 4.83 -25.51 -37.09
N LEU A 504 4.34 -26.08 -36.00
CA LEU A 504 4.11 -25.35 -34.75
C LEU A 504 5.40 -24.84 -34.07
N ASN A 505 6.59 -25.23 -34.51
CA ASN A 505 7.87 -24.70 -34.04
C ASN A 505 8.58 -23.85 -35.10
N GLN A 506 7.91 -23.55 -36.22
CA GLN A 506 8.41 -22.77 -37.35
C GLN A 506 7.52 -21.54 -37.57
N LEU A 507 8.08 -20.52 -38.20
CA LEU A 507 7.41 -19.30 -38.62
C LEU A 507 7.74 -19.05 -40.10
N SER A 508 6.97 -18.19 -40.76
CA SER A 508 7.24 -17.69 -42.10
C SER A 508 6.88 -16.21 -42.18
N HIS A 509 7.92 -15.37 -42.26
CA HIS A 509 7.81 -13.90 -42.26
C HIS A 509 6.95 -13.36 -41.10
N PRO A 510 7.34 -13.58 -39.84
CA PRO A 510 6.64 -12.99 -38.71
C PRO A 510 6.81 -11.46 -38.72
N SER A 511 5.77 -10.73 -38.30
CA SER A 511 5.78 -9.26 -38.32
C SER A 511 5.53 -8.64 -36.94
N GLY A 512 4.28 -8.65 -36.48
CA GLY A 512 3.85 -8.04 -35.23
C GLY A 512 3.99 -8.99 -34.06
N ILE A 513 4.26 -8.42 -32.88
CA ILE A 513 4.44 -9.13 -31.64
C ILE A 513 3.68 -8.42 -30.52
N PHE A 514 2.98 -9.20 -29.71
CA PHE A 514 2.38 -8.74 -28.46
C PHE A 514 2.74 -9.71 -27.34
N ILE A 515 3.11 -9.16 -26.18
CA ILE A 515 3.43 -9.94 -24.97
C ILE A 515 2.40 -9.57 -23.90
N ASP A 516 1.73 -10.58 -23.33
CA ASP A 516 0.80 -10.37 -22.22
C ASP A 516 1.51 -10.36 -20.86
N HIS A 517 0.78 -10.02 -19.79
CA HIS A 517 1.32 -9.96 -18.42
C HIS A 517 1.70 -11.34 -17.83
N HIS A 518 1.44 -12.43 -18.54
CA HIS A 518 1.91 -13.77 -18.19
C HIS A 518 3.16 -14.17 -19.00
N ASN A 519 3.70 -13.26 -19.81
CA ASN A 519 4.78 -13.48 -20.77
C ASN A 519 4.44 -14.51 -21.85
N ASN A 520 3.17 -14.62 -22.25
CA ASN A 520 2.80 -15.32 -23.47
C ASN A 520 3.05 -14.41 -24.67
N ILE A 521 3.65 -14.97 -25.72
CA ILE A 521 4.06 -14.25 -26.92
C ILE A 521 3.07 -14.56 -28.04
N PHE A 522 2.42 -13.53 -28.56
CA PHE A 522 1.47 -13.59 -29.67
C PHE A 522 2.13 -13.01 -30.92
N ILE A 523 2.15 -13.77 -32.01
CA ILE A 523 2.87 -13.41 -33.23
C ILE A 523 1.94 -13.47 -34.43
N GLY A 524 1.98 -12.42 -35.25
CA GLY A 524 1.46 -12.44 -36.62
C GLY A 524 2.42 -13.21 -37.52
N ASP A 525 2.08 -14.45 -37.86
CA ASP A 525 2.86 -15.32 -38.75
C ASP A 525 2.35 -15.11 -40.18
N CYS A 526 2.70 -13.98 -40.78
CA CYS A 526 2.01 -13.39 -41.94
C CYS A 526 1.91 -14.38 -43.12
N TRP A 527 2.99 -15.02 -43.56
CA TRP A 527 2.91 -15.91 -44.74
C TRP A 527 2.26 -17.26 -44.44
N ASN A 528 2.12 -17.64 -43.17
CA ASN A 528 1.33 -18.80 -42.76
C ASN A 528 -0.13 -18.45 -42.46
N ASN A 529 -0.53 -17.18 -42.63
CA ASN A 529 -1.92 -16.73 -42.50
C ASN A 529 -2.55 -17.08 -41.15
N ARG A 530 -1.80 -16.88 -40.07
CA ARG A 530 -2.21 -17.28 -38.72
C ARG A 530 -1.64 -16.37 -37.62
N ILE A 531 -2.32 -16.36 -36.48
CA ILE A 531 -1.77 -15.87 -35.22
C ILE A 531 -1.41 -17.07 -34.36
N VAL A 532 -0.20 -17.05 -33.79
CA VAL A 532 0.31 -18.13 -32.96
C VAL A 532 0.65 -17.59 -31.57
N GLU A 533 0.26 -18.35 -30.54
CA GLU A 533 0.60 -18.12 -29.13
C GLU A 533 1.75 -19.05 -28.72
N TRP A 534 2.82 -18.49 -28.18
CA TRP A 534 3.88 -19.22 -27.48
C TRP A 534 3.82 -18.93 -25.99
N LYS A 535 3.60 -19.98 -25.19
CA LYS A 535 3.68 -19.90 -23.73
C LYS A 535 5.13 -19.90 -23.28
N CYS A 536 5.38 -19.27 -22.14
CA CYS A 536 6.71 -19.25 -21.52
C CYS A 536 7.28 -20.67 -21.39
N HIS A 537 8.54 -20.86 -21.81
CA HIS A 537 9.25 -22.14 -21.85
C HIS A 537 8.71 -23.22 -22.83
N SER A 538 7.76 -22.89 -23.71
CA SER A 538 7.32 -23.80 -24.77
C SER A 538 8.28 -23.79 -25.95
N ASN A 539 8.56 -24.96 -26.52
CA ASN A 539 9.34 -25.10 -27.76
C ASN A 539 8.48 -25.09 -29.04
N LYS A 540 7.15 -24.99 -28.88
CA LYS A 540 6.17 -24.95 -29.97
C LYS A 540 5.01 -24.03 -29.61
N GLY A 541 4.44 -23.39 -30.63
CA GLY A 541 3.31 -22.51 -30.52
C GLY A 541 2.00 -23.27 -30.66
N GLN A 542 0.92 -22.54 -30.41
CA GLN A 542 -0.44 -22.96 -30.66
C GLN A 542 -1.11 -21.95 -31.58
N ILE A 543 -1.73 -22.43 -32.65
CA ILE A 543 -2.54 -21.57 -33.52
C ILE A 543 -3.79 -21.15 -32.74
N ILE A 544 -3.98 -19.85 -32.60
CA ILE A 544 -5.12 -19.28 -31.86
C ILE A 544 -6.08 -18.51 -32.76
N ALA A 545 -5.64 -18.13 -33.96
CA ALA A 545 -6.47 -17.55 -35.01
C ALA A 545 -5.89 -17.89 -36.40
N GLY A 546 -6.76 -18.04 -37.40
CA GLY A 546 -6.39 -18.45 -38.76
C GLY A 546 -5.83 -19.88 -38.85
N GLY A 547 -4.92 -20.11 -39.80
CA GLY A 547 -4.26 -21.42 -40.02
C GLY A 547 -5.07 -22.45 -40.79
N ASN A 548 -6.21 -22.07 -41.36
CA ASN A 548 -7.10 -22.86 -42.21
C ASN A 548 -7.02 -22.43 -43.70
N GLY A 549 -5.84 -21.97 -44.12
CA GLY A 549 -5.57 -21.47 -45.47
C GLY A 549 -5.84 -19.98 -45.63
N GLU A 550 -5.25 -19.39 -46.68
CA GLU A 550 -5.53 -18.01 -47.07
C GLU A 550 -7.00 -17.84 -47.50
N GLY A 551 -7.59 -16.70 -47.16
CA GLY A 551 -8.95 -16.36 -47.57
C GLY A 551 -9.51 -15.17 -46.82
N ASP A 552 -10.69 -14.73 -47.25
CA ASP A 552 -11.39 -13.53 -46.76
C ASP A 552 -12.59 -13.86 -45.86
N LYS A 553 -12.86 -15.14 -45.60
CA LYS A 553 -13.90 -15.54 -44.63
C LYS A 553 -13.54 -15.06 -43.23
N ASN A 554 -14.54 -14.93 -42.35
CA ASN A 554 -14.32 -14.46 -40.98
C ASN A 554 -13.45 -15.40 -40.14
N ASP A 555 -13.39 -16.68 -40.51
CA ASP A 555 -12.53 -17.68 -39.89
C ASP A 555 -11.20 -17.89 -40.63
N GLN A 556 -10.89 -17.09 -41.66
CA GLN A 556 -9.63 -17.12 -42.41
C GLN A 556 -8.88 -15.80 -42.24
N LEU A 557 -7.56 -15.82 -42.41
CA LEU A 557 -6.70 -14.63 -42.42
C LEU A 557 -5.90 -14.62 -43.72
N PHE A 558 -5.40 -13.46 -44.11
CA PHE A 558 -4.46 -13.28 -45.21
C PHE A 558 -3.41 -12.22 -44.85
N CYS A 559 -2.17 -12.69 -44.59
CA CYS A 559 -1.08 -11.90 -44.03
C CYS A 559 -1.50 -11.05 -42.82
N PRO A 560 -1.78 -11.68 -41.67
CA PRO A 560 -2.00 -10.95 -40.44
C PRO A 560 -0.70 -10.27 -39.99
N THR A 561 -0.71 -8.94 -39.89
CA THR A 561 0.49 -8.14 -39.63
C THR A 561 0.72 -7.82 -38.17
N ASP A 562 -0.34 -7.66 -37.38
CA ASP A 562 -0.24 -7.30 -35.96
C ASP A 562 -1.45 -7.82 -35.15
N VAL A 563 -1.28 -7.94 -33.84
CA VAL A 563 -2.29 -8.49 -32.93
C VAL A 563 -2.27 -7.81 -31.57
N LEU A 564 -3.46 -7.52 -31.03
CA LEU A 564 -3.65 -7.05 -29.65
C LEU A 564 -4.59 -8.00 -28.89
N ILE A 565 -4.42 -8.07 -27.57
CA ILE A 565 -5.31 -8.79 -26.68
C ILE A 565 -6.30 -7.83 -26.01
N ASP A 566 -7.59 -8.02 -26.28
CA ASP A 566 -8.68 -7.40 -25.53
C ASP A 566 -9.07 -8.32 -24.37
N GLN A 567 -8.44 -8.10 -23.22
CA GLN A 567 -8.67 -8.88 -22.01
C GLN A 567 -10.13 -8.79 -21.52
N LYS A 568 -10.80 -7.64 -21.70
CA LYS A 568 -12.16 -7.41 -21.21
C LYS A 568 -13.17 -8.31 -21.93
N ASN A 569 -13.02 -8.48 -23.24
CA ASN A 569 -13.92 -9.30 -24.06
C ASN A 569 -13.35 -10.70 -24.37
N ASN A 570 -12.19 -11.05 -23.80
CA ASN A 570 -11.51 -12.33 -24.04
C ASN A 570 -11.32 -12.64 -25.55
N SER A 571 -10.81 -11.66 -26.29
CA SER A 571 -10.66 -11.72 -27.75
C SER A 571 -9.35 -11.13 -28.24
N LEU A 572 -8.95 -11.48 -29.46
CA LEU A 572 -7.86 -10.84 -30.19
C LEU A 572 -8.41 -9.78 -31.12
N ILE A 573 -7.66 -8.70 -31.32
CA ILE A 573 -7.89 -7.73 -32.39
C ILE A 573 -6.72 -7.87 -33.35
N ILE A 574 -7.00 -8.29 -34.58
CA ILE A 574 -5.99 -8.70 -35.55
C ILE A 574 -6.04 -7.76 -36.74
N SER A 575 -4.87 -7.27 -37.16
CA SER A 575 -4.71 -6.60 -38.43
C SER A 575 -4.55 -7.64 -39.52
N ASP A 576 -5.55 -7.79 -40.38
CA ASP A 576 -5.61 -8.76 -41.47
C ASP A 576 -5.33 -8.02 -42.78
N SER A 577 -4.05 -7.70 -42.98
CA SER A 577 -3.59 -6.62 -43.85
C SER A 577 -3.97 -6.80 -45.32
N ASN A 578 -3.73 -7.99 -45.90
CA ASN A 578 -4.05 -8.23 -47.31
C ASN A 578 -5.57 -8.32 -47.55
N ASN A 579 -6.34 -8.67 -46.53
CA ASN A 579 -7.80 -8.59 -46.56
C ASN A 579 -8.33 -7.16 -46.28
N ARG A 580 -7.44 -6.19 -46.06
CA ARG A 580 -7.73 -4.77 -45.80
C ARG A 580 -8.74 -4.57 -44.67
N ARG A 581 -8.59 -5.31 -43.58
CA ARG A 581 -9.56 -5.29 -42.47
C ARG A 581 -8.92 -5.47 -41.10
N ILE A 582 -9.63 -5.01 -40.08
CA ILE A 582 -9.37 -5.36 -38.68
C ILE A 582 -10.46 -6.32 -38.24
N ILE A 583 -10.06 -7.50 -37.74
CA ILE A 583 -10.99 -8.55 -37.30
C ILE A 583 -10.85 -8.80 -35.80
N GLN A 584 -11.98 -8.91 -35.10
CA GLN A 584 -12.01 -9.35 -33.70
C GLN A 584 -12.25 -10.85 -33.66
N TRP A 585 -11.31 -11.55 -33.02
CA TRP A 585 -11.28 -12.99 -32.90
C TRP A 585 -11.56 -13.44 -31.46
N PHE A 586 -12.75 -13.96 -31.19
CA PHE A 586 -13.14 -14.46 -29.87
C PHE A 586 -12.51 -15.81 -29.58
N ARG A 587 -12.06 -15.99 -28.33
CA ARG A 587 -11.40 -17.22 -27.86
C ARG A 587 -12.37 -18.28 -27.31
N GLN A 588 -13.67 -18.00 -27.27
CA GLN A 588 -14.72 -18.95 -26.86
C GLN A 588 -15.47 -19.47 -28.10
N ASN A 589 -15.66 -20.78 -28.17
CA ASN A 589 -16.13 -21.50 -29.37
C ASN A 589 -17.55 -21.12 -29.86
N ASP A 590 -18.36 -20.44 -29.05
CA ASP A 590 -19.75 -20.14 -29.38
C ASP A 590 -19.96 -18.79 -30.09
N ILE A 591 -18.91 -17.97 -30.23
CA ILE A 591 -18.99 -16.63 -30.82
C ILE A 591 -18.26 -16.60 -32.17
N LYS A 592 -18.98 -16.19 -33.22
CA LYS A 592 -18.40 -16.02 -34.57
C LYS A 592 -17.50 -14.79 -34.62
N GLN A 593 -16.40 -14.91 -35.36
CA GLN A 593 -15.48 -13.80 -35.59
C GLN A 593 -16.16 -12.68 -36.36
N GLN A 594 -15.82 -11.44 -36.01
CA GLN A 594 -16.46 -10.24 -36.54
C GLN A 594 -15.45 -9.27 -37.12
N VAL A 595 -15.73 -8.79 -38.33
CA VAL A 595 -14.96 -7.70 -38.93
C VAL A 595 -15.34 -6.42 -38.19
N LEU A 596 -14.37 -5.79 -37.53
CA LEU A 596 -14.56 -4.52 -36.84
C LEU A 596 -14.51 -3.35 -37.82
N ILE A 597 -13.53 -3.41 -38.73
CA ILE A 597 -13.21 -2.30 -39.64
C ILE A 597 -12.78 -2.89 -40.98
N SER A 598 -13.22 -2.25 -42.07
CA SER A 598 -12.91 -2.67 -43.45
C SER A 598 -12.31 -1.50 -44.23
N ASP A 599 -11.70 -1.81 -45.38
CA ASP A 599 -11.04 -0.84 -46.26
C ASP A 599 -9.89 -0.10 -45.57
N ILE A 600 -9.04 -0.84 -44.85
CA ILE A 600 -7.83 -0.31 -44.21
C ILE A 600 -6.67 -1.25 -44.47
N ASN A 601 -5.58 -0.74 -45.05
CA ASN A 601 -4.30 -1.46 -45.11
C ASN A 601 -3.49 -1.15 -43.83
N CYS A 602 -3.64 -1.98 -42.81
CA CYS A 602 -3.03 -1.76 -41.50
C CYS A 602 -1.81 -2.63 -41.26
N LEU A 603 -0.70 -1.99 -40.89
CA LEU A 603 0.53 -2.69 -40.49
C LEU A 603 0.71 -2.75 -38.98
N GLY A 604 0.20 -1.76 -38.23
CA GLY A 604 0.39 -1.67 -36.79
C GLY A 604 -0.88 -1.26 -36.03
N LEU A 605 -1.09 -1.92 -34.90
CA LEU A 605 -2.20 -1.70 -33.98
C LEU A 605 -1.67 -1.23 -32.63
N SER A 606 -2.41 -0.32 -31.98
CA SER A 606 -2.18 -0.01 -30.57
C SER A 606 -3.50 0.28 -29.87
N MET A 607 -3.56 0.08 -28.55
CA MET A 607 -4.76 0.29 -27.77
C MET A 607 -4.45 1.04 -26.49
N ASP A 608 -5.25 2.06 -26.18
CA ASP A 608 -5.12 2.80 -24.92
C ASP A 608 -5.87 2.10 -23.76
N LYS A 609 -5.64 2.58 -22.53
CA LYS A 609 -6.28 2.08 -21.31
C LYS A 609 -7.81 2.14 -21.32
N ASN A 610 -8.40 3.00 -22.15
CA ASN A 610 -9.84 3.15 -22.28
C ASN A 610 -10.43 2.20 -23.32
N GLY A 611 -9.59 1.48 -24.07
CA GLY A 611 -9.98 0.55 -25.12
C GLY A 611 -10.22 1.21 -26.48
N PHE A 612 -9.70 2.42 -26.74
CA PHE A 612 -9.67 2.95 -28.10
C PHE A 612 -8.56 2.27 -28.89
N ILE A 613 -8.88 1.87 -30.11
CA ILE A 613 -7.95 1.22 -31.03
C ILE A 613 -7.38 2.30 -31.96
N TYR A 614 -6.07 2.37 -32.03
CA TYR A 614 -5.32 3.20 -32.96
C TYR A 614 -4.79 2.31 -34.08
N ILE A 615 -4.88 2.81 -35.31
CA ILE A 615 -4.66 2.03 -36.52
C ILE A 615 -3.89 2.91 -37.49
N SER A 616 -2.72 2.45 -37.93
CA SER A 616 -2.03 3.02 -39.09
C SER A 616 -2.68 2.52 -40.37
N ASP A 617 -2.96 3.43 -41.29
CA ASP A 617 -3.35 3.09 -42.66
C ASP A 617 -2.22 3.50 -43.61
N GLU A 618 -1.49 2.50 -44.09
CA GLU A 618 -0.30 2.71 -44.93
C GLU A 618 -0.69 3.35 -46.28
N GLU A 619 -1.82 2.95 -46.87
CA GLU A 619 -2.29 3.45 -48.16
C GLU A 619 -2.82 4.88 -48.05
N LYS A 620 -3.60 5.17 -47.00
CA LYS A 620 -4.21 6.48 -46.77
C LYS A 620 -3.25 7.47 -46.10
N ASN A 621 -2.08 7.02 -45.65
CA ASN A 621 -1.04 7.85 -45.02
C ASN A 621 -1.56 8.61 -43.79
N GLU A 622 -2.30 7.92 -42.94
CA GLU A 622 -2.94 8.49 -41.76
C GLU A 622 -3.01 7.48 -40.61
N VAL A 623 -3.21 7.99 -39.39
CA VAL A 623 -3.53 7.16 -38.23
C VAL A 623 -4.93 7.52 -37.75
N ARG A 624 -5.77 6.51 -37.56
CA ARG A 624 -7.14 6.66 -37.07
C ARG A 624 -7.29 6.09 -35.67
N ARG A 625 -8.05 6.79 -34.84
CA ARG A 625 -8.56 6.31 -33.55
C ARG A 625 -10.00 5.86 -33.71
N TRP A 626 -10.30 4.66 -33.26
CA TRP A 626 -11.61 4.04 -33.29
C TRP A 626 -12.08 3.66 -31.89
N LYS A 627 -13.37 3.90 -31.64
CA LYS A 627 -14.10 3.34 -30.50
C LYS A 627 -14.96 2.19 -30.99
N LYS A 628 -15.17 1.17 -30.14
CA LYS A 628 -16.11 0.08 -30.42
C LYS A 628 -17.50 0.65 -30.74
N GLY A 629 -18.03 0.31 -31.92
CA GLY A 629 -19.32 0.78 -32.41
C GLY A 629 -19.29 2.06 -33.24
N ASP A 630 -18.13 2.69 -33.42
CA ASP A 630 -17.99 3.79 -34.38
C ASP A 630 -18.21 3.26 -35.79
N GLU A 631 -18.92 4.02 -36.64
CA GLU A 631 -19.02 3.72 -38.08
C GLU A 631 -17.80 4.23 -38.87
N ARG A 632 -17.14 5.27 -38.34
CA ARG A 632 -15.96 5.90 -38.95
C ARG A 632 -15.00 6.36 -37.85
N GLY A 633 -13.74 5.92 -37.92
CA GLY A 633 -12.69 6.38 -37.01
C GLY A 633 -12.29 7.84 -37.23
N THR A 634 -11.79 8.47 -36.18
CA THR A 634 -11.29 9.85 -36.19
C THR A 634 -9.81 9.87 -36.61
N ILE A 635 -9.44 10.70 -37.58
CA ILE A 635 -8.03 10.92 -37.93
C ILE A 635 -7.35 11.65 -36.76
N VAL A 636 -6.25 11.10 -36.26
CA VAL A 636 -5.49 11.63 -35.10
C VAL A 636 -4.04 11.97 -35.43
N ALA A 637 -3.52 11.48 -36.56
CA ALA A 637 -2.25 11.91 -37.15
C ALA A 637 -2.28 11.75 -38.67
N GLY A 638 -1.52 12.58 -39.40
CA GLY A 638 -1.56 12.60 -40.86
C GLY A 638 -2.89 13.16 -41.42
N GLY A 639 -3.39 12.56 -42.50
CA GLY A 639 -4.66 12.94 -43.14
C GLY A 639 -4.61 14.21 -43.99
N ASN A 640 -3.42 14.82 -44.15
CA ASN A 640 -3.19 15.99 -45.00
C ASN A 640 -2.50 15.62 -46.32
N GLY A 641 -2.76 14.40 -46.82
CA GLY A 641 -2.10 13.82 -47.97
C GLY A 641 -0.71 13.23 -47.66
N LYS A 642 -0.20 12.47 -48.63
CA LYS A 642 1.15 11.88 -48.59
C LYS A 642 2.22 12.97 -48.68
N GLY A 643 3.20 12.95 -47.78
CA GLY A 643 4.34 13.86 -47.84
C GLY A 643 5.21 13.80 -46.60
N ASN A 644 6.20 14.69 -46.51
CA ASN A 644 7.19 14.75 -45.42
C ASN A 644 7.01 15.99 -44.52
N HIS A 645 5.97 16.79 -44.70
CA HIS A 645 5.63 17.89 -43.79
C HIS A 645 5.31 17.35 -42.39
N LEU A 646 5.40 18.19 -41.35
CA LEU A 646 5.10 17.79 -39.97
C LEU A 646 3.63 17.41 -39.75
N SER A 647 2.73 17.78 -40.66
CA SER A 647 1.31 17.43 -40.65
C SER A 647 0.96 16.26 -41.58
N GLN A 648 1.95 15.67 -42.25
CA GLN A 648 1.82 14.61 -43.25
C GLN A 648 2.60 13.37 -42.84
N LEU A 649 2.18 12.22 -43.39
CA LEU A 649 2.85 10.93 -43.26
C LEU A 649 3.05 10.35 -44.67
N ASN A 650 3.88 9.32 -44.78
CA ASN A 650 4.14 8.56 -45.99
C ASN A 650 4.42 7.10 -45.63
N GLY A 651 3.41 6.24 -45.81
CA GLY A 651 3.45 4.84 -45.39
C GLY A 651 3.69 4.68 -43.88
N PRO A 652 2.79 5.17 -43.00
CA PRO A 652 2.90 4.89 -41.58
C PRO A 652 2.76 3.39 -41.32
N SER A 653 3.70 2.81 -40.58
CA SER A 653 3.74 1.37 -40.30
C SER A 653 3.33 1.08 -38.85
N PHE A 654 4.25 0.78 -37.94
CA PHE A 654 3.91 0.52 -36.54
C PHE A 654 3.64 1.80 -35.75
N ILE A 655 2.83 1.66 -34.70
CA ILE A 655 2.44 2.74 -33.81
C ILE A 655 2.53 2.32 -32.36
N PHE A 656 2.83 3.28 -31.49
CA PHE A 656 2.80 3.12 -30.04
C PHE A 656 2.05 4.29 -29.40
N VAL A 657 1.15 3.99 -28.46
CA VAL A 657 0.39 5.00 -27.71
C VAL A 657 0.92 5.03 -26.28
N ASP A 658 1.39 6.19 -25.84
CA ASP A 658 1.84 6.38 -24.45
C ASP A 658 0.68 6.62 -23.47
N LYS A 659 1.00 6.64 -22.17
CA LYS A 659 0.03 6.85 -21.08
C LYS A 659 -0.69 8.21 -21.13
N ASP A 660 -0.15 9.17 -21.86
CA ASP A 660 -0.66 10.53 -22.03
C ASP A 660 -1.42 10.69 -23.37
N ASP A 661 -1.75 9.57 -24.03
CA ASP A 661 -2.38 9.45 -25.35
C ASP A 661 -1.59 10.14 -26.48
N SER A 662 -0.26 10.23 -26.37
CA SER A 662 0.59 10.63 -27.49
C SER A 662 0.95 9.43 -28.35
N LEU A 663 0.94 9.65 -29.67
CA LEU A 663 1.22 8.64 -30.67
C LEU A 663 2.67 8.74 -31.14
N TYR A 664 3.37 7.62 -31.17
CA TYR A 664 4.66 7.46 -31.81
C TYR A 664 4.44 6.61 -33.05
N ILE A 665 4.81 7.14 -34.20
CA ILE A 665 4.44 6.57 -35.50
C ILE A 665 5.71 6.42 -36.31
N SER A 666 6.00 5.20 -36.77
CA SER A 666 7.04 4.98 -37.75
C SER A 666 6.53 5.43 -39.12
N ASP A 667 7.08 6.54 -39.59
CA ASP A 667 6.77 7.14 -40.88
C ASP A 667 7.76 6.57 -41.91
N GLU A 668 7.52 5.31 -42.26
CA GLU A 668 8.48 4.37 -42.86
C GLU A 668 9.18 4.96 -44.10
N LYS A 669 8.39 5.44 -45.07
CA LYS A 669 8.90 5.95 -46.36
C LYS A 669 9.47 7.37 -46.25
N ASN A 670 9.37 8.00 -45.08
CA ASN A 670 10.06 9.24 -44.75
C ASN A 670 11.27 9.02 -43.83
N HIS A 671 11.60 7.77 -43.48
CA HIS A 671 12.79 7.40 -42.71
C HIS A 671 12.88 8.12 -41.35
N ARG A 672 11.76 8.22 -40.66
CA ARG A 672 11.64 8.95 -39.38
C ARG A 672 10.59 8.35 -38.47
N VAL A 673 10.67 8.69 -37.18
CA VAL A 673 9.60 8.45 -36.21
C VAL A 673 9.02 9.78 -35.79
N MET A 674 7.70 9.86 -35.81
CA MET A 674 6.94 11.06 -35.47
C MET A 674 6.18 10.89 -34.16
N LYS A 675 6.27 11.88 -33.27
CA LYS A 675 5.42 11.99 -32.08
C LYS A 675 4.29 12.97 -32.33
N TRP A 676 3.04 12.51 -32.24
CA TRP A 676 1.84 13.34 -32.22
C TRP A 676 1.25 13.40 -30.82
N ARG A 677 1.23 14.60 -30.22
CA ARG A 677 0.53 14.80 -28.96
C ARG A 677 -0.99 14.75 -29.18
N LYS A 678 -1.73 14.36 -28.15
CA LYS A 678 -3.20 14.37 -28.18
C LYS A 678 -3.74 15.71 -28.71
N ASN A 679 -4.60 15.64 -29.72
CA ASN A 679 -5.22 16.79 -30.40
C ASN A 679 -4.25 17.74 -31.13
N ALA A 680 -2.99 17.37 -31.34
CA ALA A 680 -2.05 18.16 -32.12
C ALA A 680 -2.41 18.11 -33.62
N LYS A 681 -2.21 19.22 -34.32
CA LYS A 681 -2.41 19.29 -35.78
C LYS A 681 -1.20 18.81 -36.59
N GLU A 682 -0.04 18.80 -35.96
CA GLU A 682 1.24 18.40 -36.53
C GLU A 682 2.05 17.62 -35.49
N GLY A 683 2.92 16.75 -35.98
CA GLY A 683 3.81 15.94 -35.18
C GLY A 683 5.18 16.58 -35.04
N ILE A 684 6.03 15.92 -34.27
CA ILE A 684 7.42 16.30 -34.05
C ILE A 684 8.27 15.11 -34.41
N VAL A 685 9.34 15.32 -35.17
CA VAL A 685 10.34 14.28 -35.44
C VAL A 685 11.07 13.97 -34.15
N VAL A 686 11.03 12.71 -33.72
CA VAL A 686 11.66 12.25 -32.46
C VAL A 686 12.77 11.23 -32.67
N ALA A 687 12.85 10.62 -33.86
CA ALA A 687 13.99 9.83 -34.29
C ALA A 687 14.15 9.92 -35.83
N GLY A 688 15.38 9.85 -36.32
CA GLY A 688 15.67 9.96 -37.75
C GLY A 688 15.33 11.33 -38.34
N GLY A 689 14.79 11.34 -39.56
CA GLY A 689 14.36 12.58 -40.25
C GLY A 689 15.46 13.36 -40.97
N ASN A 690 16.68 12.83 -41.00
CA ASN A 690 17.82 13.39 -41.74
C ASN A 690 18.05 12.68 -43.09
N GLY A 691 16.95 12.27 -43.72
CA GLY A 691 16.96 11.40 -44.90
C GLY A 691 17.27 9.94 -44.57
N GLU A 692 17.19 9.11 -45.61
CA GLU A 692 17.57 7.71 -45.54
C GLU A 692 19.09 7.57 -45.31
N GLY A 693 19.49 6.65 -44.43
CA GLY A 693 20.89 6.28 -44.25
C GLY A 693 21.14 5.46 -42.99
N SER A 694 22.41 5.17 -42.74
CA SER A 694 22.87 4.28 -41.66
C SER A 694 23.63 5.00 -40.54
N THR A 695 23.79 6.32 -40.61
CA THR A 695 24.40 7.11 -39.53
C THR A 695 23.53 7.08 -38.27
N LEU A 696 24.06 7.53 -37.13
CA LEU A 696 23.30 7.61 -35.88
C LEU A 696 22.19 8.67 -35.91
N LYS A 697 22.13 9.52 -36.94
CA LYS A 697 21.07 10.53 -37.17
C LYS A 697 19.98 10.09 -38.12
N GLN A 698 20.17 8.95 -38.77
CA GLN A 698 19.39 8.49 -39.89
C GLN A 698 18.79 7.11 -39.59
N LEU A 699 17.69 6.84 -40.27
CA LEU A 699 17.01 5.56 -40.29
C LEU A 699 16.87 5.13 -41.75
N SER A 700 16.59 3.86 -42.00
CA SER A 700 16.16 3.34 -43.30
C SER A 700 14.94 2.44 -43.06
N HIS A 701 13.78 2.85 -43.59
CA HIS A 701 12.51 2.15 -43.49
C HIS A 701 12.13 1.67 -42.07
N PRO A 702 12.08 2.56 -41.05
CA PRO A 702 11.78 2.14 -39.69
C PRO A 702 10.40 1.46 -39.59
N GLN A 703 10.34 0.35 -38.86
CA GLN A 703 9.12 -0.43 -38.62
C GLN A 703 8.67 -0.30 -37.17
N GLY A 704 8.95 -1.26 -36.30
CA GLY A 704 8.53 -1.25 -34.90
C GLY A 704 9.01 -0.03 -34.13
N VAL A 705 8.12 0.55 -33.33
CA VAL A 705 8.42 1.63 -32.39
C VAL A 705 7.80 1.30 -31.04
N ILE A 706 8.58 1.39 -29.97
CA ILE A 706 8.11 1.28 -28.58
C ILE A 706 8.80 2.34 -27.73
N VAL A 707 8.15 2.73 -26.63
CA VAL A 707 8.68 3.73 -25.70
C VAL A 707 8.68 3.15 -24.30
N ASP A 708 9.81 3.25 -23.60
CA ASP A 708 9.91 2.80 -22.21
C ASP A 708 9.27 3.77 -21.21
N HIS A 709 9.29 3.41 -19.93
CA HIS A 709 8.77 4.25 -18.85
C HIS A 709 9.58 5.54 -18.61
N LEU A 710 10.82 5.62 -19.12
CA LEU A 710 11.68 6.80 -19.07
C LEU A 710 11.46 7.76 -20.26
N GLY A 711 10.69 7.35 -21.26
CA GLY A 711 10.44 8.09 -22.49
C GLY A 711 11.50 7.88 -23.56
N GLN A 712 12.37 6.88 -23.44
CA GLN A 712 13.32 6.47 -24.48
C GLN A 712 12.58 5.74 -25.60
N ILE A 713 12.94 6.06 -26.84
CA ILE A 713 12.25 5.62 -28.05
C ILE A 713 13.10 4.57 -28.73
N TYR A 714 12.59 3.35 -28.81
CA TYR A 714 13.25 2.23 -29.46
C TYR A 714 12.62 2.00 -30.83
N VAL A 715 13.47 1.91 -31.85
CA VAL A 715 13.06 1.86 -33.24
C VAL A 715 13.75 0.69 -33.91
N ALA A 716 12.97 -0.19 -34.54
CA ALA A 716 13.47 -1.21 -35.43
C ALA A 716 13.83 -0.53 -36.76
N ASP A 717 15.12 -0.31 -36.97
CA ASP A 717 15.67 0.34 -38.16
C ASP A 717 15.87 -0.73 -39.23
N LEU A 718 14.76 -1.17 -39.83
CA LEU A 718 14.66 -2.38 -40.66
C LEU A 718 15.73 -2.43 -41.75
N GLY A 719 15.91 -1.34 -42.51
CA GLY A 719 16.84 -1.28 -43.64
C GLY A 719 18.31 -1.31 -43.21
N ASN A 720 18.60 -1.10 -41.93
CA ASN A 720 19.95 -1.11 -41.36
C ASN A 720 20.19 -2.30 -40.41
N ASP A 721 19.25 -3.26 -40.31
CA ASP A 721 19.38 -4.48 -39.51
C ASP A 721 19.82 -4.24 -38.06
N ARG A 722 19.18 -3.26 -37.41
CA ARG A 722 19.51 -2.83 -36.04
C ARG A 722 18.29 -2.32 -35.28
N VAL A 723 18.38 -2.32 -33.96
CA VAL A 723 17.46 -1.56 -33.11
C VAL A 723 18.22 -0.37 -32.54
N MET A 724 17.61 0.80 -32.66
CA MET A 724 18.18 2.05 -32.22
C MET A 724 17.35 2.66 -31.09
N CYS A 725 18.01 3.38 -30.19
CA CYS A 725 17.38 4.13 -29.10
C CYS A 725 17.63 5.62 -29.24
N TRP A 726 16.58 6.43 -29.14
CA TRP A 726 16.64 7.89 -29.04
C TRP A 726 16.08 8.34 -27.70
N CYS A 727 16.84 9.17 -26.99
CA CYS A 727 16.35 9.90 -25.82
C CYS A 727 15.72 11.22 -26.27
N GLU A 728 14.68 11.68 -25.56
CA GLU A 728 14.03 12.95 -25.88
C GLU A 728 15.03 14.11 -25.85
N GLY A 729 15.15 14.82 -26.97
CA GLY A 729 16.08 15.95 -27.14
C GLY A 729 17.45 15.60 -27.73
N ASN A 730 17.77 14.31 -27.91
CA ASN A 730 19.02 13.90 -28.56
C ASN A 730 18.94 14.06 -30.08
N ALA A 731 19.99 14.62 -30.68
CA ALA A 731 20.11 14.76 -32.13
C ALA A 731 20.51 13.44 -32.84
N GLU A 732 21.07 12.49 -32.09
CA GLU A 732 21.56 11.20 -32.58
C GLU A 732 21.00 10.08 -31.68
N GLY A 733 20.74 8.92 -32.28
CA GLY A 733 20.37 7.72 -31.57
C GLY A 733 21.59 6.87 -31.26
N ALA A 734 21.35 5.71 -30.68
CA ALA A 734 22.38 4.72 -30.43
C ALA A 734 21.89 3.32 -30.71
N VAL A 735 22.78 2.50 -31.26
CA VAL A 735 22.51 1.07 -31.48
C VAL A 735 22.43 0.38 -30.13
N VAL A 736 21.32 -0.29 -29.85
CA VAL A 736 21.14 -1.06 -28.61
C VAL A 736 21.34 -2.55 -28.81
N VAL A 737 20.89 -3.07 -29.96
CA VAL A 737 21.14 -4.45 -30.43
C VAL A 737 21.21 -4.48 -31.96
N GLY A 738 21.90 -5.49 -32.52
CA GLY A 738 22.13 -5.59 -33.97
C GLY A 738 23.20 -4.62 -34.48
N GLY A 739 23.15 -4.25 -35.75
CA GLY A 739 24.14 -3.37 -36.38
C GLY A 739 25.50 -4.02 -36.67
N ASN A 740 25.63 -5.33 -36.45
CA ASN A 740 26.81 -6.14 -36.75
C ASN A 740 26.74 -6.79 -38.16
N GLY A 741 26.02 -6.15 -39.07
CA GLY A 741 25.67 -6.68 -40.38
C GLY A 741 24.48 -7.66 -40.36
N LYS A 742 23.90 -7.88 -41.53
CA LYS A 742 22.84 -8.85 -41.77
C LYS A 742 23.38 -10.28 -41.63
N GLY A 743 22.68 -11.12 -40.87
CA GLY A 743 23.02 -12.54 -40.76
C GLY A 743 22.14 -13.29 -39.76
N GLU A 744 22.52 -14.53 -39.44
CA GLU A 744 21.77 -15.43 -38.56
C GLU A 744 22.38 -15.55 -37.15
N GLU A 745 23.55 -14.96 -36.90
CA GLU A 745 24.18 -14.98 -35.58
C GLU A 745 23.33 -14.23 -34.54
N LEU A 746 23.49 -14.57 -33.25
CA LEU A 746 22.64 -14.05 -32.17
C LEU A 746 22.87 -12.57 -31.83
N ASN A 747 23.95 -11.97 -32.34
CA ASN A 747 24.25 -10.54 -32.26
C ASN A 747 24.01 -9.80 -33.59
N GLN A 748 23.49 -10.50 -34.60
CA GLN A 748 23.07 -9.95 -35.88
C GLN A 748 21.54 -9.93 -35.94
N LEU A 749 21.00 -9.03 -36.76
CA LEU A 749 19.58 -8.99 -37.09
C LEU A 749 19.41 -9.07 -38.60
N ASN A 750 18.22 -9.45 -39.05
CA ASN A 750 17.85 -9.45 -40.46
C ASN A 750 16.39 -9.02 -40.63
N CYS A 751 16.19 -7.80 -41.13
CA CYS A 751 14.89 -7.14 -41.27
C CYS A 751 14.09 -7.14 -39.96
N PRO A 752 14.56 -6.44 -38.90
CA PRO A 752 13.80 -6.33 -37.65
C PRO A 752 12.51 -5.55 -37.88
N THR A 753 11.37 -6.09 -37.44
CA THR A 753 10.04 -5.50 -37.62
C THR A 753 9.42 -5.12 -36.28
N GLY A 754 8.67 -6.01 -35.63
CA GLY A 754 8.02 -5.77 -34.36
C GLY A 754 8.98 -5.75 -33.17
N LEU A 755 8.69 -4.88 -32.20
CA LEU A 755 9.41 -4.77 -30.93
C LEU A 755 8.44 -4.90 -29.75
N SER A 756 8.86 -5.56 -28.67
CA SER A 756 8.09 -5.59 -27.42
C SER A 756 9.00 -5.76 -26.21
N PHE A 757 8.52 -5.33 -25.05
CA PHE A 757 9.16 -5.58 -23.75
C PHE A 757 8.37 -6.62 -22.97
N ASP A 758 9.07 -7.49 -22.23
CA ASP A 758 8.44 -8.23 -21.13
C ASP A 758 8.43 -7.40 -19.84
N ASP A 759 7.77 -7.90 -18.78
CA ASP A 759 7.66 -7.21 -17.49
C ASP A 759 9.02 -7.00 -16.79
N LYS A 760 10.09 -7.64 -17.26
CA LYS A 760 11.48 -7.46 -16.78
C LYS A 760 12.29 -6.55 -17.70
N GLU A 761 11.64 -5.90 -18.65
CA GLU A 761 12.24 -5.02 -19.66
C GLU A 761 13.29 -5.71 -20.54
N ASN A 762 13.16 -7.02 -20.76
CA ASN A 762 13.90 -7.69 -21.82
C ASN A 762 13.29 -7.30 -23.16
N LEU A 763 14.16 -7.02 -24.15
CA LEU A 763 13.74 -6.61 -25.48
C LEU A 763 13.51 -7.84 -26.37
N TYR A 764 12.33 -7.94 -26.97
CA TYR A 764 12.00 -8.93 -27.99
C TYR A 764 11.98 -8.25 -29.34
N VAL A 765 12.70 -8.83 -30.30
CA VAL A 765 12.81 -8.33 -31.67
C VAL A 765 12.33 -9.41 -32.62
N VAL A 766 11.33 -9.08 -33.43
CA VAL A 766 10.87 -9.94 -34.52
C VAL A 766 11.84 -9.79 -35.68
N GLU A 767 12.43 -10.89 -36.13
CA GLU A 767 13.24 -10.94 -37.35
C GLU A 767 12.42 -11.60 -38.46
N GLU A 768 11.92 -10.77 -39.37
CA GLU A 768 11.04 -11.22 -40.44
C GLU A 768 11.76 -12.22 -41.36
N ALA A 769 12.97 -11.85 -41.81
CA ALA A 769 13.72 -12.60 -42.82
C ALA A 769 14.45 -13.82 -42.24
N ASN A 770 14.72 -13.86 -40.93
CA ASN A 770 15.25 -15.04 -40.24
C ASN A 770 14.15 -15.91 -39.62
N HIS A 771 12.87 -15.52 -39.76
CA HIS A 771 11.69 -16.26 -39.29
C HIS A 771 11.76 -16.65 -37.80
N ARG A 772 12.20 -15.72 -36.96
CA ARG A 772 12.40 -15.95 -35.53
C ARG A 772 12.20 -14.68 -34.72
N ILE A 773 12.07 -14.86 -33.41
CA ILE A 773 12.05 -13.77 -32.44
C ILE A 773 13.26 -13.95 -31.52
N LEU A 774 14.10 -12.93 -31.43
CA LEU A 774 15.20 -12.88 -30.48
C LEU A 774 14.79 -12.13 -29.20
N LYS A 775 15.14 -12.70 -28.06
CA LYS A 775 15.07 -12.06 -26.75
C LYS A 775 16.46 -11.60 -26.35
N TYR A 776 16.58 -10.34 -25.97
CA TYR A 776 17.80 -9.77 -25.40
C TYR A 776 17.55 -9.46 -23.93
N GLU A 777 18.36 -10.05 -23.05
CA GLU A 777 18.21 -9.84 -21.61
C GLU A 777 18.75 -8.48 -21.19
N LYS A 778 18.00 -7.76 -20.35
CA LYS A 778 18.44 -6.49 -19.79
C LYS A 778 19.62 -6.74 -18.84
N CYS A 779 20.69 -5.98 -18.98
CA CYS A 779 21.79 -5.98 -18.02
C CYS A 779 21.37 -5.14 -16.81
N PHE A 780 21.44 -5.75 -15.62
CA PHE A 780 21.41 -5.00 -14.37
C PHE A 780 22.85 -4.64 -14.04
N ASP A 781 23.21 -3.36 -14.15
CA ASP A 781 24.49 -2.85 -13.67
C ASP A 781 24.48 -2.72 -12.13
#